data_AF-A0AA85G9Q2-F1
#
_entry.id   AF-A0AA85G9Q2-F1
#
_cell.length_a   1.000
_cell.length_b   1.000
_cell.length_c   1.000
_cell.angle_alpha   90.00
_cell.angle_beta   90.00
_cell.angle_gamma   90.00
#
_symmetry.space_group_name_H-M   'P 1'
#
loop_
_entity.id
_entity.type
_entity.pdbx_description
1 polymer ?
#
loop_
_entity_poly.entity_id
_entity_poly.type
_entity_poly.pdbx_seq_one_letter_code
_entity_poly.pdbx_strand_id
1 'polypeptide(L)'
;MRLRQVFLGIPFLRCGYLYTMVKSFIGNYPSNVYLTSRFSPIWGGQSLLDMFLSSLKDISLNMSSWEWDFVINLSESDLPIRPNHELVTYLSHNRDKIFLRSFSHTGQSFLRNQGFDQLFLECDSYVWHLGERSIPSGIILDGGSDWMILPKIFVDYVIYSDSNLLRDIMEYFRYSLLPVESFFHTVAQNTHFCTSVINHYLRFINWKRPQGCGCKYGSMVDWCGCSPLTLNGPKDAELLCELTGKCLKPDYRLQPLFFARKFDSTIDLGIINFVVHKLLGRYDLTVNLRNDNYYLENIYSKEEDSLVDNAHQQALYLALKCLSKKLMYQLLRSYNYNPNLLYIKSSLLNSFALFNATGWEEFDHIPSNELLNMWVNKRNIVPPLVIQVRLTEFTNLSIINDRNHFILEFLVHPPSLSFTTVDTINNLLPGDIGFLEISSNFDVKEQIFRNYPRFLTLQETLTILVLWKGNSNHKIYKTSVVFTLINPLGIPCLKQLKLPLVQNEHTVRSLAMPELYITTSLFKNTILTNCVQKDVNIVPGEWTIIAVASSGQISRAKFVLFDPLKLSQSLRLPHKLLADKKLFDSESWNSVQVTDFCIIQQLTKGKLNSLYTNKINNINFRIFNGFLNDFHRNCTTVQWSSFFKYSHL
;
A
#
# COMPACT_ATOMS: atom_id res chain seq x y z
N MET A 1 -36.22 10.18 -10.15
CA MET A 1 -35.10 10.72 -9.33
C MET A 1 -34.00 11.17 -10.27
N ARG A 2 -33.60 12.46 -10.23
CA ARG A 2 -32.39 12.91 -10.93
C ARG A 2 -31.19 12.48 -10.09
N LEU A 3 -30.38 11.57 -10.62
CA LEU A 3 -29.17 11.10 -9.93
C LEU A 3 -28.16 12.23 -9.82
N ARG A 4 -27.83 12.61 -8.59
CA ARG A 4 -26.58 13.33 -8.27
C ARG A 4 -25.88 12.54 -7.19
N GLN A 5 -24.91 11.72 -7.60
CA GLN A 5 -23.94 11.21 -6.65
C GLN A 5 -23.01 12.34 -6.28
N VAL A 6 -22.72 12.41 -5.00
CA VAL A 6 -22.00 13.50 -4.39
C VAL A 6 -20.88 12.88 -3.57
N PHE A 7 -19.66 13.33 -3.83
CA PHE A 7 -18.46 12.73 -3.25
C PHE A 7 -17.79 13.71 -2.31
N LEU A 8 -17.55 13.25 -1.09
CA LEU A 8 -16.83 13.98 -0.06
C LEU A 8 -15.51 13.28 0.21
N GLY A 9 -14.42 13.83 -0.31
CA GLY A 9 -13.07 13.33 -0.05
C GLY A 9 -12.56 13.84 1.29
N ILE A 10 -12.01 12.93 2.11
CA ILE A 10 -11.39 13.28 3.39
C ILE A 10 -9.91 12.91 3.34
N PRO A 11 -9.04 13.83 2.90
CA PRO A 11 -7.63 13.57 2.80
C PRO A 11 -6.97 13.68 4.18
N PHE A 12 -6.20 12.67 4.57
CA PHE A 12 -5.50 12.69 5.85
C PHE A 12 -4.34 13.69 5.86
N LEU A 13 -4.12 14.35 7.00
CA LEU A 13 -3.09 15.38 7.20
C LEU A 13 -1.67 14.85 6.89
N ARG A 14 -1.45 13.56 7.16
CA ARG A 14 -0.17 12.87 6.94
C ARG A 14 0.08 12.46 5.49
N CYS A 15 -0.91 12.56 4.60
CA CYS A 15 -0.82 12.11 3.20
C CYS A 15 -0.76 13.30 2.23
N GLY A 16 0.36 14.04 2.24
CA GLY A 16 0.58 15.24 1.41
C GLY A 16 0.46 14.95 -0.09
N TYR A 17 1.22 13.96 -0.58
CA TYR A 17 1.18 13.54 -1.98
C TYR A 17 -0.24 13.21 -2.46
N LEU A 18 -0.95 12.34 -1.73
CA LEU A 18 -2.31 11.96 -2.09
C LEU A 18 -3.25 13.18 -2.11
N TYR A 19 -3.13 14.08 -1.12
CA TYR A 19 -3.92 15.31 -1.08
C TYR A 19 -3.69 16.18 -2.33
N THR A 20 -2.42 16.42 -2.69
CA THR A 20 -2.05 17.21 -3.86
C THR A 20 -2.60 16.60 -5.14
N MET A 21 -2.46 15.28 -5.31
CA MET A 21 -2.99 14.56 -6.47
C MET A 21 -4.52 14.63 -6.54
N VAL A 22 -5.22 14.35 -5.44
CA VAL A 22 -6.69 14.38 -5.38
C VAL A 22 -7.20 15.80 -5.60
N LYS A 23 -6.56 16.83 -5.03
CA LYS A 23 -6.93 18.23 -5.23
C LYS A 23 -6.81 18.65 -6.69
N SER A 24 -5.70 18.29 -7.34
CA SER A 24 -5.53 18.55 -8.78
C SER A 24 -6.56 17.79 -9.62
N PHE A 25 -6.91 16.58 -9.20
CA PHE A 25 -7.84 15.72 -9.90
C PHE A 25 -9.28 16.23 -9.84
N ILE A 26 -9.74 16.64 -8.65
CA ILE A 26 -11.10 17.15 -8.41
C ILE A 26 -11.40 18.42 -9.21
N GLY A 27 -10.39 19.22 -9.55
CA GLY A 27 -10.55 20.36 -10.45
C GLY A 27 -11.13 20.03 -11.83
N ASN A 28 -11.13 18.74 -12.23
CA ASN A 28 -11.70 18.26 -13.48
C ASN A 28 -13.15 17.74 -13.35
N TYR A 29 -13.72 17.74 -12.14
CA TYR A 29 -15.05 17.19 -11.86
C TYR A 29 -16.09 18.29 -11.66
N PRO A 30 -17.39 17.99 -11.84
CA PRO A 30 -18.45 18.93 -11.52
C PRO A 30 -18.43 19.30 -10.03
N SER A 31 -19.23 20.29 -9.66
CA SER A 31 -19.41 20.75 -8.26
C SER A 31 -20.06 19.73 -7.32
N ASN A 32 -20.10 18.45 -7.69
CA ASN A 32 -20.56 17.33 -6.89
C ASN A 32 -19.40 16.56 -6.22
N VAL A 33 -18.16 17.05 -6.29
CA VAL A 33 -17.01 16.50 -5.59
C VAL A 33 -16.36 17.60 -4.73
N TYR A 34 -16.15 17.33 -3.44
CA TYR A 34 -15.60 18.29 -2.50
C TYR A 34 -14.51 17.67 -1.61
N LEU A 35 -13.51 18.46 -1.25
CA LEU A 35 -12.48 18.10 -0.26
C LEU A 35 -12.74 18.81 1.06
N THR A 36 -12.91 18.02 2.10
CA THR A 36 -13.08 18.50 3.48
C THR A 36 -11.78 19.05 4.07
N SER A 37 -11.93 19.66 5.24
CA SER A 37 -10.82 19.89 6.16
C SER A 37 -10.08 18.59 6.46
N ARG A 38 -8.76 18.69 6.60
CA ARG A 38 -7.88 17.52 6.80
C ARG A 38 -7.85 17.13 8.27
N PHE A 39 -8.00 15.84 8.53
CA PHE A 39 -7.85 15.24 9.85
C PHE A 39 -6.64 14.29 9.86
N SER A 40 -6.11 13.97 11.03
CA SER A 40 -5.06 12.95 11.17
C SER A 40 -5.57 11.73 11.94
N PRO A 41 -6.63 11.05 11.47
CA PRO A 41 -7.17 9.90 12.18
C PRO A 41 -6.13 8.80 12.29
N ILE A 42 -5.96 8.28 13.50
CA ILE A 42 -5.15 7.09 13.77
C ILE A 42 -6.07 5.89 13.98
N TRP A 43 -5.55 4.69 13.72
CA TRP A 43 -6.32 3.47 13.94
C TRP A 43 -6.69 3.34 15.43
N GLY A 44 -7.98 3.14 15.72
CA GLY A 44 -8.51 3.08 17.08
C GLY A 44 -8.85 4.42 17.73
N GLY A 45 -8.45 5.55 17.14
CA GLY A 45 -8.57 6.87 17.73
C GLY A 45 -9.96 7.52 17.64
N GLN A 46 -10.23 8.45 18.55
CA GLN A 46 -11.42 9.31 18.57
C GLN A 46 -11.48 10.28 17.39
N SER A 47 -10.33 10.72 16.88
CA SER A 47 -10.25 11.63 15.75
C SER A 47 -10.92 11.10 14.49
N LEU A 48 -11.08 9.77 14.36
CA LEU A 48 -11.90 9.19 13.29
C LEU A 48 -13.38 9.53 13.48
N LEU A 49 -13.94 9.42 14.69
CA LEU A 49 -15.33 9.82 14.95
C LEU A 49 -15.51 11.33 14.76
N ASP A 50 -14.56 12.14 15.22
CA ASP A 50 -14.60 13.59 15.02
C ASP A 50 -14.61 13.96 13.54
N MET A 51 -13.77 13.29 12.74
CA MET A 51 -13.72 13.45 11.28
C MET A 51 -15.06 13.08 10.62
N PHE A 52 -15.68 11.97 11.03
CA PHE A 52 -16.99 11.55 10.53
C PHE A 52 -18.06 12.60 10.88
N LEU A 53 -18.16 13.00 12.15
CA LEU A 53 -19.13 13.99 12.61
C LEU A 53 -18.92 15.35 11.92
N SER A 54 -17.67 15.78 11.71
CA SER A 54 -17.36 17.00 10.95
C SER A 54 -17.83 16.90 9.50
N SER A 55 -17.63 15.76 8.86
CA SER A 55 -18.06 15.52 7.47
C SER A 55 -19.58 15.51 7.33
N LEU A 56 -20.28 14.91 8.31
CA LEU A 56 -21.74 14.94 8.39
C LEU A 56 -22.26 16.36 8.66
N LYS A 57 -21.56 17.17 9.47
CA LYS A 57 -21.88 18.60 9.65
C LYS A 57 -21.69 19.38 8.36
N ASP A 58 -20.60 19.18 7.64
CA ASP A 58 -20.32 19.87 6.37
C ASP A 58 -21.43 19.60 5.33
N ILE A 59 -21.81 18.33 5.13
CA ILE A 59 -22.84 17.99 4.14
C ILE A 59 -24.24 18.50 4.55
N SER A 60 -24.53 18.58 5.85
CA SER A 60 -25.83 19.04 6.36
C SER A 60 -25.94 20.56 6.44
N LEU A 61 -24.87 21.27 6.80
CA LEU A 61 -24.88 22.72 7.11
C LEU A 61 -24.28 23.56 5.98
N ASN A 62 -23.16 23.11 5.41
CA ASN A 62 -22.33 23.91 4.51
C ASN A 62 -22.63 23.63 3.02
N MET A 63 -23.34 22.55 2.73
CA MET A 63 -23.62 22.07 1.37
C MET A 63 -25.12 22.02 1.07
N SER A 64 -25.86 23.06 1.46
CA SER A 64 -27.32 23.13 1.31
C SER A 64 -27.83 23.00 -0.14
N SER A 65 -26.97 23.23 -1.14
CA SER A 65 -27.29 23.00 -2.56
C SER A 65 -27.26 21.54 -3.00
N TRP A 66 -26.74 20.64 -2.15
CA TRP A 66 -26.65 19.21 -2.43
C TRP A 66 -27.89 18.50 -1.89
N GLU A 67 -28.69 17.95 -2.79
CA GLU A 67 -29.83 17.08 -2.46
C GLU A 67 -29.32 15.64 -2.32
N TRP A 68 -29.23 15.13 -1.10
CA TRP A 68 -28.72 13.79 -0.78
C TRP A 68 -29.69 13.03 0.14
N ASP A 69 -29.70 11.70 0.02
CA ASP A 69 -30.60 10.81 0.77
C ASP A 69 -29.90 9.90 1.76
N PHE A 70 -28.67 9.52 1.44
CA PHE A 70 -27.86 8.59 2.20
C PHE A 70 -26.42 9.06 2.28
N VAL A 71 -25.79 8.79 3.42
CA VAL A 71 -24.33 8.81 3.55
C VAL A 71 -23.82 7.38 3.50
N ILE A 72 -22.87 7.12 2.60
CA ILE A 72 -22.16 5.86 2.45
C ILE A 72 -20.68 6.16 2.62
N ASN A 73 -20.04 5.58 3.63
CA ASN A 73 -18.59 5.73 3.80
C ASN A 73 -17.81 4.66 3.02
N LEU A 74 -16.71 5.08 2.38
CA LEU A 74 -15.80 4.24 1.61
C LEU A 74 -14.35 4.63 1.96
N SER A 75 -13.42 3.67 1.96
CA SER A 75 -11.97 3.92 1.95
C SER A 75 -11.41 3.81 0.54
N GLU A 76 -10.12 4.12 0.38
CA GLU A 76 -9.36 3.90 -0.86
C GLU A 76 -9.30 2.42 -1.29
N SER A 77 -9.65 1.51 -0.38
CA SER A 77 -9.58 0.07 -0.56
C SER A 77 -10.94 -0.61 -0.72
N ASP A 78 -12.02 0.17 -0.85
CA ASP A 78 -13.35 -0.31 -1.16
C ASP A 78 -13.60 -0.22 -2.68
N LEU A 79 -14.26 -1.24 -3.24
CA LEU A 79 -14.76 -1.18 -4.62
C LEU A 79 -16.23 -1.55 -4.68
N PRO A 80 -17.03 -0.90 -5.55
CA PRO A 80 -18.34 -1.42 -5.89
C PRO A 80 -18.19 -2.76 -6.62
N ILE A 81 -19.06 -3.71 -6.29
CA ILE A 81 -19.12 -5.04 -6.94
C ILE A 81 -20.44 -5.25 -7.70
N ARG A 82 -21.30 -4.21 -7.72
CA ARG A 82 -22.53 -4.14 -8.53
C ARG A 82 -22.65 -2.77 -9.19
N PRO A 83 -23.32 -2.68 -10.36
CA PRO A 83 -23.63 -1.41 -10.98
C PRO A 83 -24.41 -0.45 -10.08
N ASN A 84 -24.14 0.84 -10.21
CA ASN A 84 -24.76 1.88 -9.38
C ASN A 84 -26.30 1.87 -9.41
N HIS A 85 -26.92 1.57 -10.56
CA HIS A 85 -28.38 1.56 -10.66
C HIS A 85 -29.03 0.49 -9.76
N GLU A 86 -28.35 -0.63 -9.49
CA GLU A 86 -28.84 -1.65 -8.55
C GLU A 86 -28.81 -1.12 -7.11
N LEU A 87 -27.72 -0.44 -6.72
CA LEU A 87 -27.59 0.19 -5.40
C LEU A 87 -28.68 1.25 -5.19
N VAL A 88 -28.87 2.14 -6.16
CA VAL A 88 -29.90 3.18 -6.12
C VAL A 88 -31.28 2.57 -5.99
N THR A 89 -31.57 1.52 -6.76
CA THR A 89 -32.86 0.81 -6.67
C THR A 89 -33.05 0.22 -5.27
N TYR A 90 -32.05 -0.48 -4.73
CA TYR A 90 -32.14 -1.10 -3.41
C TYR A 90 -32.33 -0.08 -2.29
N LEU A 91 -31.55 1.01 -2.28
CA LEU A 91 -31.65 2.06 -1.28
C LEU A 91 -32.96 2.86 -1.42
N SER A 92 -33.48 3.06 -2.63
CA SER A 92 -34.77 3.74 -2.84
C SER A 92 -35.93 2.96 -2.20
N HIS A 93 -35.90 1.62 -2.27
CA HIS A 93 -36.88 0.76 -1.60
C HIS A 93 -36.71 0.71 -0.07
N ASN A 94 -35.56 1.16 0.44
CA ASN A 94 -35.20 1.11 1.86
C ASN A 94 -34.85 2.51 2.40
N ARG A 95 -35.48 3.57 1.88
CA ARG A 95 -35.09 4.98 2.11
C ARG A 95 -35.00 5.37 3.59
N ASP A 96 -35.83 4.76 4.42
CA ASP A 96 -35.96 5.09 5.84
C ASP A 96 -35.18 4.12 6.76
N LYS A 97 -34.33 3.27 6.18
CA LYS A 97 -33.59 2.21 6.89
C LYS A 97 -32.13 2.59 7.11
N ILE A 98 -31.62 2.16 8.27
CA ILE A 98 -30.24 2.36 8.71
C ILE A 98 -29.51 1.02 8.57
N PHE A 99 -28.42 0.98 7.79
CA PHE A 99 -27.65 -0.24 7.58
C PHE A 99 -26.41 -0.23 8.46
N LEU A 100 -26.51 -0.94 9.59
CA LEU A 100 -25.47 -1.08 10.59
C LEU A 100 -25.33 -2.56 10.94
N ARG A 101 -24.11 -3.08 10.93
CA ARG A 101 -23.87 -4.50 11.21
C ARG A 101 -23.24 -4.67 12.56
N SER A 102 -24.04 -5.11 13.52
CA SER A 102 -23.56 -5.48 14.85
C SER A 102 -22.68 -6.73 14.79
N PHE A 103 -21.74 -6.85 15.73
CA PHE A 103 -20.99 -8.10 15.90
C PHE A 103 -21.91 -9.25 16.27
N SER A 104 -21.52 -10.47 15.92
CA SER A 104 -22.26 -11.69 16.28
C SER A 104 -22.11 -12.06 17.76
N HIS A 105 -21.16 -11.47 18.48
CA HIS A 105 -20.89 -11.74 19.88
C HIS A 105 -21.69 -10.79 20.77
N THR A 106 -22.37 -11.33 21.78
CA THR A 106 -23.17 -10.55 22.73
C THR A 106 -22.64 -10.76 24.17
N GLY A 107 -23.05 -9.89 25.09
CA GLY A 107 -22.73 -10.02 26.51
C GLY A 107 -21.31 -9.56 26.88
N GLN A 108 -20.84 -10.04 28.04
CA GLN A 108 -19.62 -9.52 28.69
C GLN A 108 -18.35 -9.61 27.84
N SER A 109 -18.21 -10.65 27.01
CA SER A 109 -17.06 -10.79 26.12
C SER A 109 -17.00 -9.70 25.05
N PHE A 110 -18.15 -9.24 24.55
CA PHE A 110 -18.19 -8.16 23.57
C PHE A 110 -17.77 -6.83 24.22
N LEU A 111 -18.34 -6.51 25.39
CA LEU A 111 -18.01 -5.31 26.15
C LEU A 111 -16.51 -5.23 26.46
N ARG A 112 -15.93 -6.35 26.93
CA ARG A 112 -14.51 -6.46 27.24
C ARG A 112 -13.63 -6.36 25.99
N ASN A 113 -13.97 -7.04 24.90
CA ASN A 113 -13.14 -7.06 23.69
C ASN A 113 -13.09 -5.70 22.98
N GLN A 114 -14.18 -4.93 23.03
CA GLN A 114 -14.23 -3.56 22.52
C GLN A 114 -13.71 -2.51 23.53
N GLY A 115 -13.38 -2.92 24.76
CA GLY A 115 -12.87 -2.03 25.80
C GLY A 115 -13.90 -0.99 26.27
N PHE A 116 -15.19 -1.33 26.32
CA PHE A 116 -16.21 -0.38 26.80
C PHE A 116 -16.04 -0.02 28.27
N ASP A 117 -15.61 -0.98 29.09
CA ASP A 117 -15.23 -0.79 30.49
C ASP A 117 -13.84 -0.15 30.67
N GLN A 118 -13.20 0.30 29.59
CA GLN A 118 -11.88 0.94 29.61
C GLN A 118 -11.95 2.38 29.10
N LEU A 119 -11.07 3.23 29.62
CA LEU A 119 -10.91 4.63 29.24
C LEU A 119 -9.72 4.77 28.30
N PHE A 120 -9.95 5.37 27.14
CA PHE A 120 -8.91 5.67 26.16
C PHE A 120 -8.83 7.17 25.86
N LEU A 121 -7.62 7.67 25.66
CA LEU A 121 -7.38 9.05 25.27
C LEU A 121 -6.46 9.10 24.06
N GLU A 122 -6.91 9.77 23.00
CA GLU A 122 -6.06 10.08 21.87
C GLU A 122 -5.23 11.34 22.14
N CYS A 123 -3.91 11.21 22.13
CA CYS A 123 -2.96 12.31 22.28
C CYS A 123 -1.63 11.97 21.57
N ASP A 124 -0.97 12.96 20.96
CA ASP A 124 0.32 12.79 20.26
C ASP A 124 0.34 11.67 19.20
N SER A 125 -0.74 11.55 18.42
CA SER A 125 -0.93 10.48 17.42
C SER A 125 -0.85 9.05 18.02
N TYR A 126 -1.25 8.91 19.28
CA TYR A 126 -1.33 7.65 20.01
C TYR A 126 -2.63 7.56 20.81
N VAL A 127 -3.17 6.35 20.97
CA VAL A 127 -4.35 6.07 21.81
C VAL A 127 -3.89 5.39 23.10
N TRP A 128 -3.89 6.15 24.17
CA TRP A 128 -3.44 5.74 25.50
C TRP A 128 -4.55 5.02 26.26
N HIS A 129 -4.26 3.86 26.84
CA HIS A 129 -5.15 3.21 27.80
C HIS A 129 -4.91 3.80 29.20
N LEU A 130 -5.92 4.46 29.76
CA LEU A 130 -5.80 5.21 31.02
C LEU A 130 -6.32 4.44 32.25
N GLY A 131 -7.01 3.32 32.05
CA GLY A 131 -7.57 2.51 33.12
C GLY A 131 -9.04 2.13 32.87
N GLU A 132 -9.71 1.67 33.93
CA GLU A 132 -11.10 1.23 33.88
C GLU A 132 -12.08 2.39 34.05
N ARG A 133 -13.29 2.24 33.51
CA ARG A 133 -14.43 3.14 33.73
C ARG A 133 -15.73 2.34 33.85
N SER A 134 -16.72 2.93 34.51
CA SER A 134 -18.05 2.33 34.61
C SER A 134 -18.80 2.34 33.28
N ILE A 135 -19.46 1.24 32.95
CA ILE A 135 -20.39 1.16 31.82
C ILE A 135 -21.68 1.93 32.16
N PRO A 136 -22.18 2.83 31.28
CA PRO A 136 -23.41 3.57 31.52
C PRO A 136 -24.62 2.64 31.67
N SER A 137 -25.44 2.88 32.70
CA SER A 137 -26.69 2.14 32.93
C SER A 137 -27.85 2.73 32.13
N GLY A 138 -28.81 1.88 31.75
CA GLY A 138 -30.06 2.33 31.11
C GLY A 138 -29.97 2.54 29.59
N ILE A 139 -28.85 2.21 28.98
CA ILE A 139 -28.66 2.23 27.52
C ILE A 139 -28.17 0.87 27.01
N ILE A 140 -28.48 0.58 25.75
CA ILE A 140 -27.96 -0.58 25.01
C ILE A 140 -26.66 -0.16 24.32
N LEU A 141 -25.52 -0.67 24.79
CA LEU A 141 -24.26 -0.57 24.05
C LEU A 141 -24.23 -1.63 22.95
N ASP A 142 -24.26 -1.15 21.70
CA ASP A 142 -24.16 -1.97 20.49
C ASP A 142 -23.00 -1.49 19.63
N GLY A 143 -22.45 -2.37 18.81
CA GLY A 143 -21.31 -2.09 17.97
C GLY A 143 -20.98 -3.21 17.01
N GLY A 144 -20.16 -2.88 16.02
CA GLY A 144 -19.90 -3.73 14.88
C GLY A 144 -19.05 -3.05 13.81
N SER A 145 -19.47 -3.18 12.56
CA SER A 145 -18.75 -2.61 11.41
C SER A 145 -18.84 -1.08 11.42
N ASP A 146 -17.71 -0.40 11.28
CA ASP A 146 -17.62 1.05 11.00
C ASP A 146 -18.02 1.41 9.55
N TRP A 147 -18.25 0.42 8.68
CA TRP A 147 -18.86 0.58 7.37
C TRP A 147 -20.38 0.61 7.47
N MET A 148 -20.96 1.74 7.13
CA MET A 148 -22.37 2.05 7.38
C MET A 148 -23.02 2.68 6.15
N ILE A 149 -24.35 2.67 6.16
CA ILE A 149 -25.17 3.46 5.25
C ILE A 149 -26.26 4.12 6.09
N LEU A 150 -26.18 5.45 6.20
CA LEU A 150 -27.01 6.24 7.10
C LEU A 150 -28.01 7.08 6.27
N PRO A 151 -29.32 6.96 6.48
CA PRO A 151 -30.30 7.80 5.83
C PRO A 151 -30.23 9.22 6.39
N LYS A 152 -30.57 10.22 5.57
CA LYS A 152 -30.54 11.64 5.93
C LYS A 152 -31.26 11.93 7.25
N ILE A 153 -32.43 11.33 7.48
CA ILE A 153 -33.20 11.53 8.71
C ILE A 153 -32.44 11.16 9.99
N PHE A 154 -31.62 10.11 9.94
CA PHE A 154 -30.79 9.70 11.07
C PHE A 154 -29.57 10.62 11.23
N VAL A 155 -28.94 11.01 10.12
CA VAL A 155 -27.85 11.99 10.14
C VAL A 155 -28.33 13.33 10.71
N ASP A 156 -29.49 13.81 10.30
CA ASP A 156 -30.09 15.04 10.82
C ASP A 156 -30.31 14.95 12.33
N TYR A 157 -30.79 13.81 12.84
CA TYR A 157 -30.89 13.61 14.30
C TYR A 157 -29.53 13.70 14.99
N VAL A 158 -28.50 13.04 14.47
CA VAL A 158 -27.15 13.06 15.07
C VAL A 158 -26.55 14.48 15.05
N ILE A 159 -26.87 15.30 14.06
CA ILE A 159 -26.29 16.65 13.90
C ILE A 159 -27.09 17.73 14.63
N TYR A 160 -28.42 17.68 14.59
CA TYR A 160 -29.29 18.78 15.04
C TYR A 160 -30.00 18.53 16.38
N SER A 161 -29.99 17.30 16.91
CA SER A 161 -30.71 16.99 18.14
C SER A 161 -30.00 17.54 19.38
N ASP A 162 -30.74 18.25 20.22
CA ASP A 162 -30.30 18.72 21.55
C ASP A 162 -30.60 17.72 22.68
N SER A 163 -30.89 16.46 22.32
CA SER A 163 -31.20 15.39 23.29
C SER A 163 -30.07 15.17 24.30
N ASN A 164 -30.41 15.14 25.59
CA ASN A 164 -29.48 14.78 26.67
C ASN A 164 -28.81 13.43 26.40
N LEU A 165 -29.59 12.43 25.98
CA LEU A 165 -29.08 11.10 25.67
C LEU A 165 -27.99 11.12 24.60
N LEU A 166 -28.16 11.92 23.53
CA LEU A 166 -27.17 12.02 22.47
C LEU A 166 -25.88 12.67 22.98
N ARG A 167 -26.00 13.73 23.78
CA ARG A 167 -24.85 14.40 24.41
C ARG A 167 -24.06 13.45 25.32
N ASP A 168 -24.76 12.67 26.13
CA ASP A 168 -24.14 11.71 27.05
C ASP A 168 -23.44 10.57 26.28
N ILE A 169 -24.07 10.06 25.20
CA ILE A 169 -23.45 9.06 24.31
C ILE A 169 -22.21 9.65 23.62
N MET A 170 -22.27 10.89 23.12
CA MET A 170 -21.12 11.56 22.50
C MET A 170 -19.96 11.71 23.48
N GLU A 171 -20.22 12.15 24.71
CA GLU A 171 -19.18 12.30 25.74
C GLU A 171 -18.57 10.94 26.14
N TYR A 172 -19.38 9.89 26.23
CA TYR A 172 -18.87 8.55 26.50
C TYR A 172 -17.94 8.05 25.38
N PHE A 173 -18.33 8.21 24.11
CA PHE A 173 -17.52 7.76 22.98
C PHE A 173 -16.27 8.60 22.72
N ARG A 174 -16.22 9.84 23.22
CA ARG A 174 -15.04 10.70 23.17
C ARG A 174 -13.79 10.06 23.78
N TYR A 175 -13.98 9.20 24.77
CA TYR A 175 -12.90 8.49 25.47
C TYR A 175 -12.98 6.97 25.29
N SER A 176 -13.50 6.52 24.14
CA SER A 176 -13.60 5.10 23.77
C SER A 176 -12.56 4.72 22.72
N LEU A 177 -12.18 3.44 22.72
CA LEU A 177 -11.47 2.81 21.61
C LEU A 177 -12.42 2.53 20.44
N LEU A 178 -11.94 2.70 19.20
CA LEU A 178 -12.67 2.40 17.96
C LEU A 178 -14.11 2.99 17.96
N PRO A 179 -14.30 4.27 18.30
CA PRO A 179 -15.62 4.78 18.65
C PRO A 179 -16.62 4.72 17.49
N VAL A 180 -16.18 4.84 16.24
CA VAL A 180 -17.05 4.72 15.04
C VAL A 180 -17.69 3.35 14.91
N GLU A 181 -17.03 2.28 15.38
CA GLU A 181 -17.58 0.92 15.34
C GLU A 181 -18.83 0.79 16.23
N SER A 182 -19.08 1.71 17.17
CA SER A 182 -20.13 1.53 18.20
C SER A 182 -21.02 2.76 18.42
N PHE A 183 -20.53 3.97 18.15
CA PHE A 183 -21.28 5.22 18.36
C PHE A 183 -22.63 5.22 17.62
N PHE A 184 -22.62 5.02 16.30
CA PHE A 184 -23.84 5.07 15.50
C PHE A 184 -24.81 3.93 15.81
N HIS A 185 -24.29 2.74 16.14
CA HIS A 185 -25.08 1.60 16.61
C HIS A 185 -25.80 1.96 17.91
N THR A 186 -25.06 2.44 18.91
CA THR A 186 -25.58 2.81 20.22
C THR A 186 -26.62 3.94 20.11
N VAL A 187 -26.37 4.97 19.29
CA VAL A 187 -27.37 6.04 19.06
C VAL A 187 -28.64 5.48 18.43
N ALA A 188 -28.53 4.64 17.40
CA ALA A 188 -29.70 4.07 16.73
C ALA A 188 -30.53 3.17 17.65
N GLN A 189 -29.88 2.32 18.46
CA GLN A 189 -30.57 1.38 19.36
C GLN A 189 -31.31 2.07 20.52
N ASN A 190 -30.84 3.24 20.96
CA ASN A 190 -31.40 3.93 22.14
C ASN A 190 -32.34 5.09 21.79
N THR A 191 -32.73 5.21 20.52
CA THR A 191 -33.61 6.28 20.03
C THR A 191 -34.78 5.69 19.26
N HIS A 192 -35.69 6.54 18.78
CA HIS A 192 -36.83 6.13 17.97
C HIS A 192 -36.44 5.42 16.65
N PHE A 193 -35.15 5.40 16.29
CA PHE A 193 -34.61 4.71 15.13
C PHE A 193 -34.36 3.20 15.32
N CYS A 194 -34.54 2.65 16.52
CA CYS A 194 -34.19 1.25 16.82
C CYS A 194 -34.89 0.23 15.89
N THR A 195 -36.11 0.52 15.43
CA THR A 195 -36.87 -0.32 14.49
C THR A 195 -36.52 -0.09 13.01
N SER A 196 -35.70 0.91 12.71
CA SER A 196 -35.19 1.22 11.38
C SER A 196 -33.84 0.59 11.08
N VAL A 197 -33.17 -0.01 12.07
CA VAL A 197 -31.88 -0.68 11.89
C VAL A 197 -32.06 -2.02 11.17
N ILE A 198 -31.34 -2.18 10.06
CA ILE A 198 -31.12 -3.45 9.37
C ILE A 198 -29.72 -3.92 9.76
N ASN A 199 -29.64 -5.12 10.35
CA ASN A 199 -28.38 -5.75 10.78
C ASN A 199 -27.56 -6.29 9.58
N HIS A 200 -27.21 -5.40 8.65
CA HIS A 200 -26.47 -5.68 7.44
C HIS A 200 -25.79 -4.40 6.97
N TYR A 201 -24.61 -4.52 6.36
CA TYR A 201 -23.76 -3.38 5.98
C TYR A 201 -23.60 -3.25 4.47
N LEU A 202 -24.24 -4.14 3.70
CA LEU A 202 -24.23 -4.15 2.23
C LEU A 202 -22.83 -4.30 1.60
N ARG A 203 -21.86 -4.85 2.34
CA ARG A 203 -20.49 -5.09 1.86
C ARG A 203 -20.02 -6.51 2.11
N PHE A 204 -19.10 -6.98 1.27
CA PHE A 204 -18.28 -8.15 1.56
C PHE A 204 -16.96 -7.68 2.20
N ILE A 205 -16.58 -8.27 3.34
CA ILE A 205 -15.33 -7.95 4.02
C ILE A 205 -14.54 -9.25 4.25
N ASN A 206 -13.31 -9.31 3.71
CA ASN A 206 -12.47 -10.51 3.73
C ASN A 206 -11.77 -10.74 5.08
N TRP A 207 -12.55 -11.07 6.11
CA TRP A 207 -12.02 -11.43 7.42
C TRP A 207 -11.44 -12.85 7.42
N LYS A 208 -10.10 -12.99 7.50
CA LYS A 208 -9.41 -14.29 7.69
C LYS A 208 -8.65 -14.29 9.02
N ARG A 209 -9.14 -15.05 10.01
CA ARG A 209 -8.51 -15.21 11.34
C ARG A 209 -7.72 -16.54 11.39
N PRO A 210 -6.54 -16.60 12.04
CA PRO A 210 -5.91 -15.53 12.82
C PRO A 210 -5.11 -14.51 11.99
N GLN A 211 -4.88 -14.73 10.69
CA GLN A 211 -3.97 -13.95 9.83
C GLN A 211 -4.19 -12.43 9.83
N GLY A 212 -5.42 -11.97 9.99
CA GLY A 212 -5.79 -10.55 10.08
C GLY A 212 -5.68 -9.94 11.48
N CYS A 213 -5.41 -10.74 12.51
CA CYS A 213 -5.43 -10.33 13.91
C CYS A 213 -4.04 -10.41 14.53
N GLY A 214 -3.60 -9.33 15.17
CA GLY A 214 -2.33 -9.32 15.87
C GLY A 214 -2.08 -8.02 16.59
N CYS A 215 -1.32 -8.10 17.67
CA CYS A 215 -0.79 -6.93 18.36
C CYS A 215 0.44 -6.46 17.59
N LYS A 216 0.25 -5.50 16.67
CA LYS A 216 1.35 -4.98 15.86
C LYS A 216 2.35 -4.28 16.78
N TYR A 217 3.62 -4.70 16.76
CA TYR A 217 4.69 -3.97 17.44
C TYR A 217 4.76 -2.55 16.87
N GLY A 218 4.69 -1.53 17.73
CA GLY A 218 4.57 -0.14 17.29
C GLY A 218 3.16 0.26 16.82
N SER A 219 2.11 -0.44 17.26
CA SER A 219 0.72 0.03 17.10
C SER A 219 0.56 1.42 17.72
N MET A 220 -0.29 2.26 17.12
CA MET A 220 -0.61 3.61 17.62
C MET A 220 -1.61 3.57 18.79
N VAL A 221 -1.73 2.43 19.49
CA VAL A 221 -2.74 2.19 20.52
C VAL A 221 -2.33 1.06 21.45
N ASP A 222 -2.67 1.21 22.73
CA ASP A 222 -2.53 0.22 23.80
C ASP A 222 -3.60 -0.88 23.73
N TRP A 223 -3.87 -1.41 22.53
CA TRP A 223 -4.84 -2.48 22.31
C TRP A 223 -4.49 -3.33 21.09
N CYS A 224 -4.96 -4.58 21.09
CA CYS A 224 -4.76 -5.48 19.95
C CYS A 224 -5.95 -5.43 19.00
N GLY A 225 -5.66 -5.39 17.71
CA GLY A 225 -6.65 -5.22 16.66
C GLY A 225 -6.69 -6.34 15.65
N CYS A 226 -7.73 -6.30 14.83
CA CYS A 226 -7.81 -7.08 13.61
C CYS A 226 -8.07 -6.16 12.42
N SER A 227 -7.63 -6.59 11.23
CA SER A 227 -7.96 -5.94 9.98
C SER A 227 -8.24 -7.01 8.92
N PRO A 228 -9.20 -6.78 8.00
CA PRO A 228 -9.46 -7.69 6.90
C PRO A 228 -8.26 -7.79 5.94
N LEU A 229 -8.12 -8.92 5.28
CA LEU A 229 -7.10 -9.14 4.27
C LEU A 229 -7.49 -8.50 2.94
N THR A 230 -6.49 -8.21 2.12
CA THR A 230 -6.72 -7.87 0.71
C THR A 230 -7.19 -9.09 -0.08
N LEU A 231 -8.27 -8.90 -0.85
CA LEU A 231 -8.77 -9.88 -1.81
C LEU A 231 -7.72 -10.13 -2.88
N ASN A 232 -7.47 -11.39 -3.21
CA ASN A 232 -6.41 -11.73 -4.16
C ASN A 232 -6.58 -13.10 -4.82
N GLY A 233 -6.01 -13.20 -6.01
CA GLY A 233 -5.97 -14.41 -6.80
C GLY A 233 -7.34 -14.86 -7.32
N PRO A 234 -7.35 -15.95 -8.11
CA PRO A 234 -8.55 -16.44 -8.77
C PRO A 234 -9.64 -16.94 -7.80
N LYS A 235 -9.25 -17.49 -6.63
CA LYS A 235 -10.20 -18.02 -5.63
C LYS A 235 -11.07 -16.93 -5.01
N ASP A 236 -10.47 -15.80 -4.61
CA ASP A 236 -11.24 -14.69 -4.06
C ASP A 236 -12.08 -14.03 -5.18
N ALA A 237 -11.61 -14.01 -6.44
CA ALA A 237 -12.38 -13.53 -7.59
C ALA A 237 -13.62 -14.39 -7.90
N GLU A 238 -13.48 -15.71 -7.89
CA GLU A 238 -14.59 -16.67 -8.03
C GLU A 238 -15.63 -16.46 -6.93
N LEU A 239 -15.19 -16.34 -5.66
CA LEU A 239 -16.07 -16.07 -4.53
C LEU A 239 -16.87 -14.77 -4.73
N LEU A 240 -16.22 -13.68 -5.15
CA LEU A 240 -16.93 -12.43 -5.46
C LEU A 240 -17.93 -12.60 -6.59
N CYS A 241 -17.59 -13.41 -7.60
CA CYS A 241 -18.48 -13.65 -8.72
C CYS A 241 -19.69 -14.52 -8.36
N GLU A 242 -19.53 -15.50 -7.46
CA GLU A 242 -20.63 -16.29 -6.90
C GLU A 242 -21.54 -15.40 -6.03
N LEU A 243 -20.97 -14.57 -5.14
CA LEU A 243 -21.73 -13.66 -4.26
C LEU A 243 -22.54 -12.61 -5.01
N THR A 244 -22.09 -12.21 -6.20
CA THR A 244 -22.80 -11.26 -7.08
C THR A 244 -23.76 -11.94 -8.06
N GLY A 245 -23.74 -13.28 -8.15
CA GLY A 245 -24.58 -14.05 -9.07
C GLY A 245 -24.19 -13.91 -10.55
N LYS A 246 -22.92 -13.56 -10.85
CA LYS A 246 -22.47 -13.24 -12.21
C LYS A 246 -21.72 -14.39 -12.93
N CYS A 247 -21.26 -15.45 -12.24
CA CYS A 247 -20.43 -16.52 -12.83
C CYS A 247 -20.98 -17.97 -12.69
N LEU A 248 -22.30 -18.18 -12.79
CA LEU A 248 -22.95 -19.51 -12.82
C LEU A 248 -23.02 -20.23 -11.46
N LYS A 249 -24.10 -19.97 -10.71
CA LYS A 249 -24.92 -20.94 -9.95
C LYS A 249 -26.25 -20.24 -9.63
N PRO A 250 -27.39 -20.69 -10.18
CA PRO A 250 -28.69 -20.06 -9.94
C PRO A 250 -29.23 -20.26 -8.51
N ASP A 251 -28.59 -21.10 -7.70
CA ASP A 251 -29.07 -21.48 -6.36
C ASP A 251 -28.55 -20.61 -5.20
N TYR A 252 -27.64 -19.67 -5.44
CA TYR A 252 -27.26 -18.72 -4.40
C TYR A 252 -28.28 -17.59 -4.33
N ARG A 253 -29.02 -17.52 -3.22
CA ARG A 253 -29.84 -16.35 -2.88
C ARG A 253 -28.98 -15.10 -3.01
N LEU A 254 -29.31 -14.23 -3.97
CA LEU A 254 -28.60 -12.99 -4.23
C LEU A 254 -28.50 -12.19 -2.93
N GLN A 255 -27.31 -12.16 -2.33
CA GLN A 255 -27.08 -11.34 -1.15
C GLN A 255 -27.05 -9.87 -1.59
N PRO A 256 -27.63 -8.94 -0.80
CA PRO A 256 -27.62 -7.51 -1.11
C PRO A 256 -26.23 -6.91 -0.79
N LEU A 257 -25.21 -7.36 -1.50
CA LEU A 257 -23.83 -6.89 -1.39
C LEU A 257 -23.53 -5.97 -2.57
N PHE A 258 -23.17 -4.73 -2.28
CA PHE A 258 -22.90 -3.70 -3.28
C PHE A 258 -21.44 -3.25 -3.30
N PHE A 259 -20.71 -3.45 -2.20
CA PHE A 259 -19.29 -3.14 -2.08
C PHE A 259 -18.48 -4.35 -1.60
N ALA A 260 -17.18 -4.36 -1.83
CA ALA A 260 -16.26 -5.30 -1.22
C ALA A 260 -14.97 -4.61 -0.76
N ARG A 261 -14.31 -5.20 0.24
CA ARG A 261 -13.00 -4.75 0.73
C ARG A 261 -12.18 -5.88 1.40
N LYS A 262 -10.85 -5.79 1.45
CA LYS A 262 -10.01 -4.72 0.89
C LYS A 262 -9.49 -5.08 -0.50
N PHE A 263 -9.27 -4.05 -1.31
CA PHE A 263 -8.47 -4.12 -2.53
C PHE A 263 -7.21 -3.28 -2.36
N ASP A 264 -6.09 -3.74 -2.91
CA ASP A 264 -4.80 -3.04 -2.89
C ASP A 264 -4.03 -3.43 -4.15
N SER A 265 -3.83 -2.46 -5.05
CA SER A 265 -3.15 -2.66 -6.34
C SER A 265 -1.70 -3.13 -6.20
N THR A 266 -1.08 -2.90 -5.04
CA THR A 266 0.27 -3.38 -4.72
C THR A 266 0.31 -4.84 -4.26
N ILE A 267 -0.86 -5.41 -3.96
CA ILE A 267 -1.04 -6.83 -3.60
C ILE A 267 -1.54 -7.63 -4.79
N ASP A 268 -2.63 -7.17 -5.42
CA ASP A 268 -3.20 -7.84 -6.59
C ASP A 268 -4.03 -6.85 -7.42
N LEU A 269 -3.42 -6.31 -8.48
CA LEU A 269 -4.10 -5.44 -9.44
C LEU A 269 -5.09 -6.23 -10.32
N GLY A 270 -4.86 -7.53 -10.55
CA GLY A 270 -5.66 -8.32 -11.46
C GLY A 270 -7.08 -8.55 -10.95
N ILE A 271 -7.26 -8.76 -9.65
CA ILE A 271 -8.61 -8.87 -9.07
C ILE A 271 -9.39 -7.56 -9.14
N ILE A 272 -8.71 -6.40 -9.10
CA ILE A 272 -9.33 -5.09 -9.30
C ILE A 272 -9.82 -4.99 -10.74
N ASN A 273 -8.97 -5.36 -11.71
CA ASN A 273 -9.33 -5.41 -13.12
C ASN A 273 -10.54 -6.33 -13.35
N PHE A 274 -10.54 -7.51 -12.73
CA PHE A 274 -11.65 -8.45 -12.76
C PHE A 274 -12.96 -7.82 -12.26
N VAL A 275 -12.96 -7.15 -11.10
CA VAL A 275 -14.16 -6.48 -10.58
C VAL A 275 -14.67 -5.45 -11.59
N VAL A 276 -13.80 -4.62 -12.13
CA VAL A 276 -14.21 -3.52 -13.02
C VAL A 276 -14.71 -4.02 -14.37
N HIS A 277 -13.99 -4.94 -15.00
CA HIS A 277 -14.37 -5.44 -16.31
C HIS A 277 -15.50 -6.46 -16.22
N LYS A 278 -15.41 -7.45 -15.32
CA LYS A 278 -16.36 -8.56 -15.23
C LYS A 278 -17.61 -8.24 -14.42
N LEU A 279 -17.46 -7.73 -13.19
CA LEU A 279 -18.61 -7.55 -12.30
C LEU A 279 -19.39 -6.27 -12.62
N LEU A 280 -18.68 -5.19 -12.93
CA LEU A 280 -19.27 -3.90 -13.26
C LEU A 280 -19.55 -3.70 -14.76
N GLY A 281 -19.01 -4.58 -15.63
CA GLY A 281 -19.21 -4.49 -17.08
C GLY A 281 -18.61 -3.25 -17.72
N ARG A 282 -17.57 -2.66 -17.10
CA ARG A 282 -16.90 -1.46 -17.62
C ARG A 282 -15.72 -1.88 -18.50
N TYR A 283 -15.97 -1.93 -19.80
CA TYR A 283 -14.94 -2.04 -20.84
C TYR A 283 -14.78 -0.67 -21.46
N ASP A 284 -13.73 0.06 -21.09
CA ASP A 284 -13.55 1.41 -21.62
C ASP A 284 -12.99 1.32 -23.06
N LEU A 285 -13.84 1.62 -24.05
CA LEU A 285 -13.49 1.55 -25.48
C LEU A 285 -12.46 2.63 -25.90
N THR A 286 -12.17 3.61 -25.04
CA THR A 286 -11.17 4.66 -25.31
C THR A 286 -9.75 4.26 -24.89
N VAL A 287 -9.57 3.06 -24.33
CA VAL A 287 -8.35 2.56 -23.67
C VAL A 287 -7.40 1.75 -24.57
N ASN A 288 -7.64 1.66 -25.88
CA ASN A 288 -6.64 1.09 -26.83
C ASN A 288 -5.26 1.81 -26.82
N LEU A 289 -5.10 2.89 -26.06
CA LEU A 289 -3.85 3.63 -25.84
C LEU A 289 -3.23 3.46 -24.44
N ARG A 290 -3.87 2.77 -23.47
CA ARG A 290 -3.37 2.63 -22.08
C ARG A 290 -3.34 1.17 -21.65
N ASN A 291 -2.20 0.73 -21.11
CA ASN A 291 -2.03 -0.64 -20.67
C ASN A 291 -2.55 -0.83 -19.24
N ASP A 292 -3.78 -1.32 -19.15
CA ASP A 292 -4.53 -1.56 -17.92
C ASP A 292 -3.87 -2.54 -16.95
N ASN A 293 -2.83 -3.25 -17.36
CA ASN A 293 -2.15 -4.22 -16.50
C ASN A 293 -1.07 -3.61 -15.61
N TYR A 294 -0.89 -2.28 -15.56
CA TYR A 294 0.16 -1.66 -14.78
C TYR A 294 -0.38 -0.67 -13.74
N TYR A 295 0.26 -0.65 -12.57
CA TYR A 295 0.00 0.30 -11.48
C TYR A 295 1.31 0.86 -10.93
N LEU A 296 1.34 2.16 -10.67
CA LEU A 296 2.49 2.85 -10.08
C LEU A 296 2.13 3.38 -8.70
N GLU A 297 2.85 2.91 -7.69
CA GLU A 297 2.79 3.45 -6.34
C GLU A 297 3.91 4.46 -6.17
N ASN A 298 3.61 5.73 -5.87
CA ASN A 298 4.66 6.70 -5.57
C ASN A 298 5.31 6.35 -4.23
N ILE A 299 6.62 6.16 -4.22
CA ILE A 299 7.41 5.84 -3.02
C ILE A 299 8.29 7.02 -2.59
N TYR A 300 8.40 8.05 -3.43
CA TYR A 300 9.10 9.29 -3.16
C TYR A 300 8.62 10.40 -4.11
N SER A 301 8.36 11.59 -3.56
CA SER A 301 8.09 12.83 -4.28
C SER A 301 8.96 13.94 -3.74
N LYS A 302 9.72 14.62 -4.62
CA LYS A 302 10.55 15.77 -4.24
C LYS A 302 9.72 16.90 -3.64
N GLU A 303 8.51 17.12 -4.14
CA GLU A 303 7.67 18.23 -3.68
C GLU A 303 7.16 18.00 -2.25
N GLU A 304 6.88 16.75 -1.90
CA GLU A 304 6.22 16.39 -0.64
C GLU A 304 7.20 15.89 0.42
N ASP A 305 8.21 15.11 0.02
CA ASP A 305 9.12 14.43 0.95
C ASP A 305 10.41 15.21 1.24
N SER A 306 10.70 16.29 0.51
CA SER A 306 11.94 17.06 0.72
C SER A 306 11.97 17.84 2.03
N LEU A 307 10.82 18.03 2.67
CA LEU A 307 10.65 18.79 3.91
C LEU A 307 10.41 17.90 5.14
N VAL A 308 10.35 16.58 4.99
CA VAL A 308 10.06 15.68 6.10
C VAL A 308 11.33 15.32 6.84
N ASP A 309 11.43 15.71 8.11
CA ASP A 309 12.55 15.41 9.00
C ASP A 309 12.44 13.98 9.57
N ASN A 310 12.56 12.99 8.68
CA ASN A 310 12.58 11.58 9.04
C ASN A 310 13.84 10.95 8.46
N ALA A 311 14.70 10.40 9.33
CA ALA A 311 15.96 9.80 8.93
C ALA A 311 15.79 8.62 7.94
N HIS A 312 14.67 7.89 7.99
CA HIS A 312 14.34 6.85 7.02
C HIS A 312 14.08 7.42 5.62
N GLN A 313 13.23 8.45 5.52
CA GLN A 313 12.94 9.11 4.24
C GLN A 313 14.18 9.81 3.70
N GLN A 314 15.03 10.35 4.57
CA GLN A 314 16.32 10.92 4.18
C GLN A 314 17.24 9.85 3.57
N ALA A 315 17.34 8.66 4.17
CA ALA A 315 18.13 7.57 3.62
C ALA A 315 17.59 7.08 2.27
N LEU A 316 16.28 6.90 2.16
CA LEU A 316 15.59 6.55 0.90
C LEU A 316 15.87 7.60 -0.18
N TYR A 317 15.73 8.89 0.14
CA TYR A 317 16.05 10.00 -0.75
C TYR A 317 17.49 9.94 -1.24
N LEU A 318 18.46 9.79 -0.33
CA LEU A 318 19.87 9.76 -0.67
C LEU A 318 20.19 8.56 -1.57
N ALA A 319 19.63 7.39 -1.28
CA ALA A 319 19.80 6.19 -2.09
C ALA A 319 19.21 6.35 -3.50
N LEU A 320 17.98 6.84 -3.61
CA LEU A 320 17.31 7.11 -4.89
C LEU A 320 18.04 8.18 -5.70
N LYS A 321 18.58 9.22 -5.05
CA LYS A 321 19.35 10.28 -5.71
C LYS A 321 20.71 9.80 -6.20
N CYS A 322 21.37 8.92 -5.44
CA CYS A 322 22.56 8.21 -5.91
C CYS A 322 22.20 7.38 -7.15
N LEU A 323 21.15 6.56 -7.07
CA LEU A 323 20.70 5.72 -8.17
C LEU A 323 20.38 6.54 -9.41
N SER A 324 19.59 7.61 -9.29
CA SER A 324 19.24 8.47 -10.42
C SER A 324 20.46 9.08 -11.10
N LYS A 325 21.45 9.53 -10.32
CA LYS A 325 22.71 10.07 -10.86
C LYS A 325 23.54 9.02 -11.60
N LYS A 326 23.58 7.80 -11.09
CA LYS A 326 24.24 6.65 -11.73
C LYS A 326 23.60 6.33 -13.08
N LEU A 327 22.27 6.21 -13.11
CA LEU A 327 21.52 5.87 -14.32
C LEU A 327 21.68 6.96 -15.39
N MET A 328 21.62 8.24 -15.00
CA MET A 328 21.95 9.36 -15.87
C MET A 328 23.35 9.23 -16.46
N TYR A 329 24.36 8.93 -15.64
CA TYR A 329 25.73 8.78 -16.11
C TYR A 329 25.88 7.62 -17.11
N GLN A 330 25.30 6.44 -16.78
CA GLN A 330 25.31 5.27 -17.66
C GLN A 330 24.66 5.57 -19.01
N LEU A 331 23.51 6.22 -19.00
CA LEU A 331 22.79 6.61 -20.20
C LEU A 331 23.59 7.60 -21.06
N LEU A 332 24.18 8.64 -20.48
CA LEU A 332 24.97 9.61 -21.25
C LEU A 332 26.20 8.97 -21.89
N ARG A 333 26.83 8.03 -21.17
CA ARG A 333 27.98 7.27 -21.68
C ARG A 333 27.59 6.34 -22.82
N SER A 334 26.45 5.64 -22.74
CA SER A 334 26.04 4.69 -23.79
C SER A 334 25.80 5.37 -25.15
N TYR A 335 25.47 6.66 -25.14
CA TYR A 335 25.24 7.46 -26.35
C TYR A 335 26.39 8.44 -26.67
N ASN A 336 27.58 8.27 -26.07
CA ASN A 336 28.76 9.11 -26.30
C ASN A 336 28.58 10.62 -26.03
N TYR A 337 27.63 11.00 -25.17
CA TYR A 337 27.46 12.39 -24.74
C TYR A 337 28.43 12.72 -23.60
N ASN A 338 28.89 13.99 -23.53
CA ASN A 338 29.71 14.43 -22.41
C ASN A 338 28.86 14.41 -21.12
N PRO A 339 29.19 13.53 -20.15
CA PRO A 339 28.38 13.38 -18.94
C PRO A 339 28.35 14.66 -18.09
N ASN A 340 29.30 15.58 -18.30
CA ASN A 340 29.48 16.78 -17.47
C ASN A 340 28.34 17.81 -17.62
N LEU A 341 27.71 17.89 -18.80
CA LEU A 341 26.78 18.98 -19.14
C LEU A 341 25.36 18.73 -18.59
N LEU A 342 24.91 17.47 -18.58
CA LEU A 342 23.55 17.05 -18.16
C LEU A 342 23.50 16.59 -16.71
N TYR A 343 24.62 16.10 -16.16
CA TYR A 343 24.70 15.62 -14.79
C TYR A 343 24.39 16.69 -13.74
N ILE A 344 24.96 17.90 -13.88
CA ILE A 344 24.73 19.04 -12.94
C ILE A 344 23.28 19.54 -13.00
N LYS A 345 22.63 19.37 -14.16
CA LYS A 345 21.29 19.88 -14.47
C LYS A 345 20.19 18.85 -14.26
N SER A 346 20.51 17.69 -13.70
CA SER A 346 19.55 16.62 -13.42
C SER A 346 19.11 16.66 -11.96
N SER A 347 17.81 16.49 -11.70
CA SER A 347 17.29 16.36 -10.34
C SER A 347 16.23 15.28 -10.24
N LEU A 348 16.38 14.38 -9.26
CA LEU A 348 15.35 13.40 -8.91
C LEU A 348 14.04 14.14 -8.60
N LEU A 349 12.97 13.77 -9.30
CA LEU A 349 11.62 14.27 -9.06
C LEU A 349 10.82 13.29 -8.24
N ASN A 350 10.54 12.13 -8.81
CA ASN A 350 9.66 11.13 -8.23
C ASN A 350 10.29 9.75 -8.40
N SER A 351 9.92 8.83 -7.52
CA SER A 351 10.17 7.41 -7.72
C SER A 351 8.90 6.63 -7.44
N PHE A 352 8.67 5.59 -8.23
CA PHE A 352 7.50 4.74 -8.14
C PHE A 352 7.91 3.27 -8.07
N ALA A 353 7.16 2.47 -7.32
CA ALA A 353 7.17 1.01 -7.45
C ALA A 353 6.13 0.60 -8.49
N LEU A 354 6.52 -0.28 -9.41
CA LEU A 354 5.70 -0.74 -10.52
C LEU A 354 5.12 -2.12 -10.24
N PHE A 355 3.80 -2.23 -10.37
CA PHE A 355 3.05 -3.48 -10.22
C PHE A 355 2.42 -3.86 -11.55
N ASN A 356 2.37 -5.17 -11.82
CA ASN A 356 1.97 -5.72 -13.10
C ASN A 356 0.97 -6.87 -12.94
N ALA A 357 -0.19 -6.76 -13.58
CA ALA A 357 -1.25 -7.76 -13.67
C ALA A 357 -1.21 -8.58 -14.98
N THR A 358 -0.21 -8.41 -15.84
CA THR A 358 -0.12 -9.18 -17.09
C THR A 358 -0.12 -10.68 -16.80
N GLY A 359 -0.97 -11.43 -17.51
CA GLY A 359 -1.23 -12.85 -17.28
C GLY A 359 -2.46 -13.15 -16.39
N TRP A 360 -3.10 -12.13 -15.79
CA TRP A 360 -4.39 -12.31 -15.12
C TRP A 360 -5.56 -12.50 -16.12
N GLU A 361 -5.42 -12.06 -17.37
CA GLU A 361 -6.46 -12.15 -18.41
C GLU A 361 -6.85 -13.61 -18.72
N GLU A 362 -5.96 -14.57 -18.47
CA GLU A 362 -6.25 -16.01 -18.58
C GLU A 362 -7.36 -16.46 -17.61
N PHE A 363 -7.71 -15.64 -16.62
CA PHE A 363 -8.75 -15.89 -15.61
C PHE A 363 -10.07 -15.13 -15.87
N ASP A 364 -10.20 -14.40 -16.98
CA ASP A 364 -11.47 -13.75 -17.37
C ASP A 364 -12.56 -14.76 -17.79
N HIS A 365 -12.12 -15.95 -18.19
CA HIS A 365 -12.94 -17.14 -18.37
C HIS A 365 -12.80 -18.03 -17.14
N ILE A 366 -13.93 -18.57 -16.66
CA ILE A 366 -14.03 -19.40 -15.44
C ILE A 366 -12.82 -20.34 -15.38
N PRO A 367 -11.90 -20.14 -14.42
CA PRO A 367 -10.68 -20.92 -14.42
C PRO A 367 -11.03 -22.39 -14.21
N SER A 368 -10.45 -23.27 -15.02
CA SER A 368 -10.49 -24.70 -14.72
C SER A 368 -9.91 -24.92 -13.32
N ASN A 369 -10.35 -25.98 -12.63
CA ASN A 369 -9.78 -26.37 -11.34
C ASN A 369 -8.24 -26.50 -11.40
N GLU A 370 -7.68 -26.78 -12.58
CA GLU A 370 -6.25 -26.84 -12.85
C GLU A 370 -5.58 -25.45 -12.79
N LEU A 371 -6.14 -24.43 -13.44
CA LEU A 371 -5.61 -23.05 -13.41
C LEU A 371 -5.70 -22.41 -12.02
N LEU A 372 -6.77 -22.70 -11.27
CA LEU A 372 -6.92 -22.32 -9.85
C LEU A 372 -5.82 -22.88 -8.95
N ASN A 373 -5.27 -24.05 -9.31
CA ASN A 373 -4.20 -24.71 -8.57
C ASN A 373 -2.80 -24.31 -9.07
N MET A 374 -2.68 -23.83 -10.31
CA MET A 374 -1.41 -23.42 -10.93
C MET A 374 -1.03 -21.95 -10.69
N TRP A 375 -1.94 -21.10 -10.20
CA TRP A 375 -1.64 -19.68 -10.00
C TRP A 375 -0.47 -19.45 -9.03
N VAL A 376 0.67 -19.01 -9.57
CA VAL A 376 1.86 -18.66 -8.78
C VAL A 376 1.75 -17.20 -8.36
N ASN A 377 1.50 -17.01 -7.08
CA ASN A 377 1.36 -15.70 -6.46
C ASN A 377 2.73 -14.99 -6.38
N LYS A 378 2.91 -13.90 -7.13
CA LYS A 378 4.17 -13.14 -7.28
C LYS A 378 4.55 -12.26 -6.08
N ARG A 379 3.92 -12.46 -4.91
CA ARG A 379 4.08 -11.63 -3.70
C ARG A 379 5.51 -11.45 -3.18
N ASN A 380 6.39 -12.42 -3.44
CA ASN A 380 7.77 -12.37 -2.96
C ASN A 380 8.74 -11.73 -3.98
N ILE A 381 8.24 -11.23 -5.11
CA ILE A 381 9.05 -10.57 -6.13
C ILE A 381 9.21 -9.10 -5.76
N VAL A 382 10.45 -8.60 -5.82
CA VAL A 382 10.73 -7.18 -5.65
C VAL A 382 10.21 -6.41 -6.87
N PRO A 383 9.29 -5.44 -6.71
CA PRO A 383 8.74 -4.72 -7.84
C PRO A 383 9.81 -3.86 -8.52
N PRO A 384 9.78 -3.70 -9.86
CA PRO A 384 10.63 -2.73 -10.56
C PRO A 384 10.34 -1.31 -10.07
N LEU A 385 11.32 -0.42 -10.26
CA LEU A 385 11.18 1.00 -9.93
C LEU A 385 11.16 1.84 -11.20
N VAL A 386 10.29 2.85 -11.22
CA VAL A 386 10.32 3.94 -12.20
C VAL A 386 10.91 5.18 -11.53
N ILE A 387 12.03 5.68 -12.04
CA ILE A 387 12.74 6.85 -11.48
C ILE A 387 12.60 8.03 -12.44
N GLN A 388 11.93 9.08 -11.99
CA GLN A 388 11.76 10.31 -12.76
C GLN A 388 12.85 11.33 -12.42
N VAL A 389 13.53 11.81 -13.46
CA VAL A 389 14.59 12.80 -13.37
C VAL A 389 14.22 14.01 -14.23
N ARG A 390 14.15 15.20 -13.62
CA ARG A 390 14.03 16.46 -14.35
C ARG A 390 15.36 16.87 -14.92
N LEU A 391 15.36 17.26 -16.19
CA LEU A 391 16.46 17.96 -16.84
C LEU A 391 16.11 19.45 -16.87
N THR A 392 16.81 20.28 -16.10
CA THR A 392 16.65 21.74 -16.16
C THR A 392 17.36 22.31 -17.39
N GLU A 393 16.74 23.27 -18.07
CA GLU A 393 17.16 23.79 -19.38
C GLU A 393 18.64 24.17 -19.54
N PHE A 394 19.08 24.05 -20.79
CA PHE A 394 20.25 24.71 -21.38
C PHE A 394 19.93 26.15 -21.78
N THR A 395 19.46 26.99 -20.86
CA THR A 395 19.20 28.39 -21.17
C THR A 395 20.49 29.20 -21.10
N ASN A 396 21.10 29.40 -22.27
CA ASN A 396 21.77 30.66 -22.61
C ASN A 396 21.01 31.33 -23.77
N LEU A 397 19.67 31.23 -23.76
CA LEU A 397 18.78 31.72 -24.82
C LEU A 397 17.74 32.65 -24.21
N SER A 398 18.02 33.94 -24.27
CA SER A 398 17.21 35.06 -23.79
C SER A 398 16.01 35.42 -24.70
N ILE A 399 15.49 34.49 -25.51
CA ILE A 399 14.56 34.86 -26.60
C ILE A 399 13.24 34.03 -26.64
N ILE A 400 13.07 32.98 -25.84
CA ILE A 400 11.81 32.21 -25.83
C ILE A 400 11.27 32.14 -24.40
N ASN A 401 10.08 32.72 -24.18
CA ASN A 401 9.38 32.77 -22.89
C ASN A 401 8.79 31.41 -22.43
N ASP A 402 9.07 30.31 -23.12
CA ASP A 402 8.61 28.97 -22.78
C ASP A 402 9.76 28.15 -22.19
N ARG A 403 9.78 28.01 -20.85
CA ARG A 403 10.70 27.12 -20.15
C ARG A 403 10.23 25.68 -20.32
N ASN A 404 10.73 24.99 -21.35
CA ASN A 404 10.40 23.60 -21.58
C ASN A 404 11.17 22.70 -20.61
N HIS A 405 10.46 21.88 -19.83
CA HIS A 405 11.09 20.93 -18.91
C HIS A 405 11.00 19.53 -19.52
N PHE A 406 12.12 18.80 -19.52
CA PHE A 406 12.15 17.40 -19.90
C PHE A 406 12.22 16.53 -18.65
N ILE A 407 11.38 15.50 -18.62
CA ILE A 407 11.40 14.45 -17.60
C ILE A 407 11.91 13.19 -18.28
N LEU A 408 12.94 12.59 -17.71
CA LEU A 408 13.43 11.28 -18.10
C LEU A 408 12.94 10.27 -17.06
N GLU A 409 12.30 9.20 -17.52
CA GLU A 409 11.86 8.07 -16.70
C GLU A 409 12.80 6.90 -16.94
N PHE A 410 13.36 6.33 -15.88
CA PHE A 410 14.14 5.08 -15.94
C PHE A 410 13.34 3.94 -15.33
N LEU A 411 13.19 2.85 -16.05
CA LEU A 411 12.77 1.57 -15.50
C LEU A 411 14.01 0.80 -15.03
N VAL A 412 14.02 0.41 -13.75
CA VAL A 412 15.11 -0.36 -13.15
C VAL A 412 14.59 -1.50 -12.30
N HIS A 413 15.34 -2.59 -12.27
CA HIS A 413 15.02 -3.76 -11.47
C HIS A 413 15.97 -3.80 -10.26
N PRO A 414 15.46 -3.68 -9.02
CA PRO A 414 16.27 -3.92 -7.83
C PRO A 414 16.92 -5.31 -7.86
N PRO A 415 18.11 -5.49 -7.27
CA PRO A 415 18.74 -6.80 -7.20
C PRO A 415 17.91 -7.77 -6.34
N SER A 416 17.78 -9.01 -6.80
CA SER A 416 17.22 -10.09 -5.99
C SER A 416 18.28 -10.58 -5.00
N LEU A 417 18.06 -10.34 -3.72
CA LEU A 417 18.98 -10.71 -2.64
C LEU A 417 18.43 -11.83 -1.74
N SER A 418 17.19 -12.27 -1.99
CA SER A 418 16.58 -13.40 -1.28
C SER A 418 17.11 -14.74 -1.78
N PHE A 419 16.89 -15.77 -0.97
CA PHE A 419 17.05 -17.16 -1.35
C PHE A 419 15.69 -17.78 -1.68
N THR A 420 15.61 -18.51 -2.79
CA THR A 420 14.51 -19.41 -3.11
C THR A 420 15.12 -20.77 -3.41
N THR A 421 14.55 -21.85 -2.87
CA THR A 421 15.01 -23.21 -3.19
C THR A 421 14.84 -23.53 -4.67
N VAL A 422 15.77 -24.31 -5.22
CA VAL A 422 15.66 -24.88 -6.58
C VAL A 422 14.91 -26.22 -6.58
N ASP A 423 14.79 -26.85 -5.42
CA ASP A 423 14.03 -28.09 -5.27
C ASP A 423 12.53 -27.82 -5.35
N THR A 424 11.77 -28.77 -5.90
CA THR A 424 10.31 -28.71 -5.78
C THR A 424 9.91 -28.77 -4.31
N ILE A 425 8.84 -28.10 -3.92
CA ILE A 425 8.41 -28.03 -2.51
C ILE A 425 8.13 -29.43 -1.92
N ASN A 426 7.77 -30.39 -2.77
CA ASN A 426 7.58 -31.80 -2.40
C ASN A 426 8.88 -32.52 -2.00
N ASN A 427 10.03 -32.09 -2.52
CA ASN A 427 11.33 -32.70 -2.23
C ASN A 427 11.98 -32.14 -0.95
N LEU A 428 11.43 -31.06 -0.39
CA LEU A 428 11.93 -30.48 0.86
C LEU A 428 11.63 -31.40 2.05
N LEU A 429 12.62 -31.60 2.91
CA LEU A 429 12.45 -32.29 4.19
C LEU A 429 11.80 -31.36 5.22
N PRO A 430 11.10 -31.89 6.24
CA PRO A 430 10.61 -31.07 7.34
C PRO A 430 11.74 -30.25 8.00
N GLY A 431 11.56 -28.93 8.07
CA GLY A 431 12.55 -27.97 8.54
C GLY A 431 13.36 -27.28 7.45
N ASP A 432 13.32 -27.78 6.21
CA ASP A 432 13.99 -27.15 5.07
C ASP A 432 13.36 -25.81 4.72
N ILE A 433 14.19 -24.90 4.21
CA ILE A 433 13.85 -23.55 3.82
C ILE A 433 13.50 -23.55 2.33
N GLY A 434 12.28 -23.14 2.01
CA GLY A 434 11.87 -22.85 0.64
C GLY A 434 12.18 -21.41 0.21
N PHE A 435 12.14 -20.46 1.16
CA PHE A 435 12.44 -19.05 0.91
C PHE A 435 13.03 -18.37 2.15
N LEU A 436 14.03 -17.50 1.94
CA LEU A 436 14.66 -16.69 3.00
C LEU A 436 14.95 -15.28 2.48
N GLU A 437 14.50 -14.28 3.22
CA GLU A 437 14.76 -12.87 2.91
C GLU A 437 14.95 -12.05 4.20
N ILE A 438 15.78 -11.01 4.12
CA ILE A 438 15.98 -10.03 5.18
C ILE A 438 15.66 -8.66 4.61
N SER A 439 14.73 -7.96 5.25
CA SER A 439 14.34 -6.61 4.87
C SER A 439 13.62 -5.93 6.04
N SER A 440 13.07 -4.74 5.83
CA SER A 440 12.30 -3.97 6.80
C SER A 440 10.85 -3.77 6.35
N ASN A 441 9.99 -3.36 7.30
CA ASN A 441 8.57 -3.09 7.06
C ASN A 441 7.81 -4.32 6.51
N PHE A 442 7.93 -5.47 7.19
CA PHE A 442 7.21 -6.68 6.85
C PHE A 442 5.74 -6.58 7.29
N ASP A 443 4.82 -6.62 6.33
CA ASP A 443 3.39 -6.72 6.57
C ASP A 443 3.03 -8.17 6.87
N VAL A 444 2.89 -8.51 8.16
CA VAL A 444 2.56 -9.87 8.60
C VAL A 444 1.21 -10.33 8.03
N LYS A 445 0.25 -9.42 7.87
CA LYS A 445 -1.11 -9.72 7.40
C LYS A 445 -1.10 -10.10 5.93
N GLU A 446 -0.42 -9.31 5.09
CA GLU A 446 -0.33 -9.56 3.65
C GLU A 446 0.87 -10.44 3.24
N GLN A 447 1.76 -10.72 4.19
CA GLN A 447 2.99 -11.50 4.08
C GLN A 447 3.98 -10.97 3.03
N ILE A 448 4.16 -9.65 2.98
CA ILE A 448 5.09 -9.00 2.05
C ILE A 448 5.92 -7.91 2.73
N PHE A 449 7.09 -7.62 2.18
CA PHE A 449 7.86 -6.44 2.57
C PHE A 449 7.38 -5.19 1.82
N ARG A 450 6.96 -4.17 2.56
CA ARG A 450 6.51 -2.87 2.03
C ARG A 450 7.65 -1.89 1.75
N ASN A 451 8.87 -2.16 2.20
CA ASN A 451 10.08 -1.48 1.72
C ASN A 451 10.43 -2.00 0.32
N TYR A 452 9.69 -1.55 -0.71
CA TYR A 452 9.82 -2.07 -2.07
C TYR A 452 11.26 -2.02 -2.63
N PRO A 453 12.04 -0.93 -2.48
CA PRO A 453 13.40 -0.89 -2.99
C PRO A 453 14.40 -1.75 -2.22
N ARG A 454 14.09 -2.21 -0.99
CA ARG A 454 15.05 -2.89 -0.09
C ARG A 454 16.27 -2.02 0.26
N PHE A 455 16.08 -0.71 0.36
CA PHE A 455 17.09 0.17 0.93
C PHE A 455 16.98 0.11 2.44
N LEU A 456 17.98 -0.51 3.08
CA LEU A 456 17.99 -0.73 4.53
C LEU A 456 19.03 0.15 5.21
N THR A 457 18.76 0.58 6.44
CA THR A 457 19.74 1.29 7.27
C THR A 457 19.81 0.68 8.67
N LEU A 458 20.80 1.11 9.46
CA LEU A 458 20.92 0.69 10.87
C LEU A 458 19.83 1.25 11.78
N GLN A 459 19.08 2.25 11.33
CA GLN A 459 17.99 2.82 12.14
C GLN A 459 16.71 2.00 12.00
N GLU A 460 16.62 1.14 10.99
CA GLU A 460 15.45 0.31 10.73
C GLU A 460 15.42 -0.95 11.59
N THR A 461 14.22 -1.38 11.93
CA THR A 461 14.02 -2.73 12.46
C THR A 461 13.97 -3.71 11.31
N LEU A 462 15.02 -4.52 11.19
CA LEU A 462 15.11 -5.58 10.19
C LEU A 462 14.28 -6.79 10.63
N THR A 463 13.75 -7.53 9.67
CA THR A 463 12.98 -8.75 9.86
C THR A 463 13.58 -9.84 8.99
N ILE A 464 13.89 -10.99 9.60
CA ILE A 464 14.16 -12.23 8.88
C ILE A 464 12.83 -12.89 8.58
N LEU A 465 12.59 -13.20 7.31
CA LEU A 465 11.46 -14.00 6.85
C LEU A 465 11.98 -15.38 6.41
N VAL A 466 11.41 -16.43 6.99
CA VAL A 466 11.67 -17.83 6.60
C VAL A 466 10.36 -18.50 6.20
N LEU A 467 10.29 -19.01 4.98
CA LEU A 467 9.26 -19.96 4.56
C LEU A 467 9.86 -21.36 4.57
N TRP A 468 9.26 -22.27 5.33
CA TRP A 468 9.85 -23.58 5.61
C TRP A 468 8.84 -24.73 5.55
N LYS A 469 9.32 -25.93 5.22
CA LYS A 469 8.48 -27.13 5.08
C LYS A 469 8.15 -27.71 6.45
N GLY A 470 6.86 -27.82 6.76
CA GLY A 470 6.39 -28.50 7.97
C GLY A 470 6.32 -30.02 7.81
N ASN A 471 5.95 -30.70 8.89
CA ASN A 471 5.64 -32.12 8.87
C ASN A 471 4.28 -32.38 8.18
N SER A 472 4.21 -33.44 7.37
CA SER A 472 3.04 -33.86 6.58
C SER A 472 1.84 -34.23 7.46
N ASN A 473 2.08 -34.77 8.66
CA ASN A 473 1.02 -35.26 9.55
C ASN A 473 0.30 -34.15 10.34
N HIS A 474 0.63 -32.87 10.11
CA HIS A 474 0.08 -31.68 10.81
C HIS A 474 0.12 -31.71 12.35
N LYS A 475 0.86 -32.65 12.94
CA LYS A 475 1.18 -32.67 14.38
C LYS A 475 2.14 -31.54 14.72
N ILE A 476 2.17 -31.18 16.01
CA ILE A 476 3.15 -30.22 16.53
C ILE A 476 4.55 -30.68 16.15
N TYR A 477 5.28 -29.82 15.44
CA TYR A 477 6.65 -30.08 15.02
C TYR A 477 7.53 -28.89 15.39
N LYS A 478 8.67 -29.16 16.00
CA LYS A 478 9.62 -28.15 16.45
C LYS A 478 11.00 -28.47 15.90
N THR A 479 11.61 -27.49 15.24
CA THR A 479 12.99 -27.54 14.81
C THR A 479 13.61 -26.15 14.94
N SER A 480 14.77 -25.92 14.35
CA SER A 480 15.40 -24.61 14.33
C SER A 480 16.32 -24.47 13.13
N VAL A 481 16.50 -23.23 12.71
CA VAL A 481 17.53 -22.84 11.73
C VAL A 481 18.62 -22.09 12.46
N VAL A 482 19.87 -22.39 12.13
CA VAL A 482 21.04 -21.67 12.64
C VAL A 482 21.53 -20.74 11.55
N PHE A 483 21.61 -19.45 11.88
CA PHE A 483 22.10 -18.41 10.99
C PHE A 483 23.52 -17.98 11.37
N THR A 484 24.37 -17.93 10.36
CA THR A 484 25.69 -17.29 10.42
C THR A 484 25.69 -16.08 9.49
N LEU A 485 26.00 -14.92 10.05
CA LEU A 485 26.13 -13.68 9.29
C LEU A 485 27.59 -13.48 8.88
N ILE A 486 27.80 -12.94 7.69
CA ILE A 486 29.12 -12.56 7.17
C ILE A 486 29.03 -11.09 6.81
N ASN A 487 29.93 -10.29 7.38
CA ASN A 487 29.96 -8.85 7.14
C ASN A 487 30.55 -8.52 5.74
N PRO A 488 30.48 -7.26 5.29
CA PRO A 488 30.99 -6.85 3.98
C PRO A 488 32.50 -7.04 3.77
N LEU A 489 33.26 -7.32 4.84
CA LEU A 489 34.70 -7.65 4.78
C LEU A 489 34.97 -9.16 4.67
N GLY A 490 33.93 -9.99 4.57
CA GLY A 490 34.03 -11.44 4.51
C GLY A 490 34.25 -12.12 5.86
N ILE A 491 34.11 -11.39 6.97
CA ILE A 491 34.35 -11.92 8.31
C ILE A 491 33.04 -12.51 8.86
N PRO A 492 33.01 -13.81 9.23
CA PRO A 492 31.84 -14.41 9.85
C PRO A 492 31.67 -13.93 11.30
N CYS A 493 30.43 -13.68 11.70
CA CYS A 493 30.11 -13.33 13.08
C CYS A 493 30.27 -14.53 14.00
N LEU A 494 30.98 -14.34 15.12
CA LEU A 494 31.23 -15.40 16.11
C LEU A 494 29.94 -15.95 16.73
N LYS A 495 28.94 -15.09 16.93
CA LYS A 495 27.67 -15.47 17.55
C LYS A 495 26.66 -15.88 16.47
N GLN A 496 26.31 -17.16 16.47
CA GLN A 496 25.24 -17.69 15.62
C GLN A 496 23.87 -17.32 16.20
N LEU A 497 22.92 -17.05 15.31
CA LEU A 497 21.52 -16.81 15.65
C LEU A 497 20.72 -18.08 15.42
N LYS A 498 20.12 -18.63 16.47
CA LYS A 498 19.22 -19.78 16.37
C LYS A 498 17.77 -19.30 16.35
N LEU A 499 17.05 -19.59 15.28
CA LEU A 499 15.63 -19.29 15.15
C LEU A 499 14.82 -20.58 15.32
N PRO A 500 13.99 -20.71 16.37
CA PRO A 500 13.08 -21.84 16.48
C PRO A 500 12.01 -21.78 15.39
N LEU A 501 11.76 -22.92 14.76
CA LEU A 501 10.66 -23.14 13.83
C LEU A 501 9.63 -24.02 14.52
N VAL A 502 8.41 -23.53 14.64
CA VAL A 502 7.32 -24.22 15.35
C VAL A 502 6.10 -24.30 14.45
N GLN A 503 5.68 -25.51 14.15
CA GLN A 503 4.39 -25.83 13.55
C GLN A 503 3.42 -26.20 14.67
N ASN A 504 2.34 -25.44 14.79
CA ASN A 504 1.19 -25.71 15.65
C ASN A 504 -0.09 -25.18 14.97
N GLU A 505 -1.22 -25.23 15.67
CA GLU A 505 -2.53 -24.78 15.18
C GLU A 505 -2.62 -23.28 14.88
N HIS A 506 -1.73 -22.47 15.45
CA HIS A 506 -1.65 -21.02 15.25
C HIS A 506 -0.60 -20.62 14.21
N THR A 507 0.28 -21.54 13.78
CA THR A 507 1.31 -21.24 12.78
C THR A 507 0.65 -21.03 11.42
N VAL A 508 0.84 -19.85 10.89
CA VAL A 508 0.31 -19.44 9.60
C VAL A 508 1.07 -20.11 8.45
N ARG A 509 0.38 -20.36 7.34
CA ARG A 509 0.99 -20.80 6.07
C ARG A 509 1.25 -19.63 5.13
N SER A 510 2.24 -19.78 4.25
CA SER A 510 2.55 -18.76 3.26
C SER A 510 1.40 -18.56 2.27
N LEU A 511 1.03 -17.30 1.99
CA LEU A 511 0.08 -16.94 0.93
C LEU A 511 0.68 -17.14 -0.47
N ALA A 512 2.00 -17.04 -0.60
CA ALA A 512 2.71 -17.24 -1.86
C ALA A 512 3.02 -18.71 -2.13
N MET A 513 3.31 -19.48 -1.08
CA MET A 513 3.71 -20.89 -1.15
C MET A 513 2.92 -21.70 -0.10
N PRO A 514 1.63 -22.04 -0.35
CA PRO A 514 0.72 -22.59 0.67
C PRO A 514 1.13 -23.90 1.35
N GLU A 515 2.13 -24.59 0.81
CA GLU A 515 2.74 -25.77 1.42
C GLU A 515 3.79 -25.48 2.50
N LEU A 516 4.22 -24.22 2.61
CA LEU A 516 5.24 -23.79 3.55
C LEU A 516 4.62 -22.99 4.71
N TYR A 517 5.19 -23.15 5.89
CA TYR A 517 4.89 -22.34 7.07
C TYR A 517 5.72 -21.07 7.06
N ILE A 518 5.16 -19.99 7.63
CA ILE A 518 5.85 -18.72 7.78
C ILE A 518 6.43 -18.59 9.19
N THR A 519 7.66 -18.11 9.30
CA THR A 519 8.23 -17.67 10.56
C THR A 519 9.02 -16.40 10.33
N THR A 520 8.75 -15.40 11.17
CA THR A 520 9.44 -14.12 11.15
C THR A 520 10.12 -13.86 12.47
N SER A 521 11.22 -13.12 12.43
CA SER A 521 11.92 -12.68 13.63
C SER A 521 12.50 -11.31 13.44
N LEU A 522 12.33 -10.45 14.44
CA LEU A 522 12.95 -9.15 14.47
C LEU A 522 14.45 -9.30 14.71
N PHE A 523 15.22 -8.69 13.84
CA PHE A 523 16.65 -8.76 13.81
C PHE A 523 17.22 -7.51 14.48
N LYS A 524 17.56 -7.64 15.76
CA LYS A 524 18.03 -6.52 16.58
C LYS A 524 19.42 -6.05 16.16
N ASN A 525 19.65 -4.73 16.18
CA ASN A 525 20.97 -4.12 15.94
C ASN A 525 22.08 -4.65 16.85
N THR A 526 21.73 -5.16 18.03
CA THR A 526 22.69 -5.83 18.94
C THR A 526 23.35 -7.05 18.29
N ILE A 527 22.68 -7.73 17.35
CA ILE A 527 23.28 -8.86 16.62
C ILE A 527 24.33 -8.36 15.63
N LEU A 528 24.01 -7.29 14.89
CA LEU A 528 24.94 -6.64 13.96
C LEU A 528 26.15 -6.00 14.66
N THR A 529 25.96 -5.39 15.84
CA THR A 529 27.08 -4.83 16.62
C THR A 529 28.00 -5.92 17.17
N ASN A 530 27.46 -7.06 17.61
CA ASN A 530 28.27 -8.20 18.07
C ASN A 530 29.03 -8.92 16.93
N CYS A 531 28.71 -8.63 15.67
CA CYS A 531 29.46 -9.10 14.50
C CYS A 531 30.76 -8.32 14.26
N VAL A 532 30.99 -7.23 14.99
CA VAL A 532 32.18 -6.40 14.90
C VAL A 532 32.94 -6.46 16.22
N GLN A 533 34.26 -6.21 16.20
CA GLN A 533 35.05 -6.12 17.44
C GLN A 533 34.46 -5.04 18.35
N LYS A 534 34.69 -5.15 19.68
CA LYS A 534 34.07 -4.32 20.74
C LYS A 534 34.14 -2.79 20.51
N ASP A 535 35.01 -2.32 19.62
CA ASP A 535 35.28 -0.91 19.36
C ASP A 535 35.02 -0.45 17.90
N VAL A 536 34.33 -1.26 17.08
CA VAL A 536 34.06 -0.93 15.66
C VAL A 536 32.55 -0.80 15.41
N ASN A 537 32.14 0.33 14.83
CA ASN A 537 30.76 0.54 14.37
C ASN A 537 30.37 -0.48 13.28
N ILE A 538 29.10 -0.88 13.22
CA ILE A 538 28.56 -1.82 12.20
C ILE A 538 29.01 -1.39 10.81
N VAL A 539 29.57 -2.33 10.04
CA VAL A 539 30.12 -2.08 8.70
C VAL A 539 28.97 -1.96 7.69
N PRO A 540 28.75 -0.78 7.07
CA PRO A 540 27.81 -0.63 5.97
C PRO A 540 28.25 -1.45 4.76
N GLY A 541 27.27 -1.92 3.99
CA GLY A 541 27.50 -2.61 2.73
C GLY A 541 26.71 -3.90 2.60
N GLU A 542 27.17 -4.79 1.72
CA GLU A 542 26.50 -6.05 1.40
C GLU A 542 26.84 -7.16 2.42
N TRP A 543 25.84 -7.54 3.20
CA TRP A 543 25.92 -8.63 4.18
C TRP A 543 25.40 -9.93 3.57
N THR A 544 25.99 -11.05 3.98
CA THR A 544 25.51 -12.40 3.62
C THR A 544 24.98 -13.12 4.85
N ILE A 545 23.84 -13.77 4.73
CA ILE A 545 23.33 -14.71 5.73
C ILE A 545 23.41 -16.14 5.18
N ILE A 546 23.99 -17.02 5.98
CA ILE A 546 24.00 -18.46 5.74
C ILE A 546 23.07 -19.09 6.76
N ALA A 547 22.04 -19.78 6.28
CA ALA A 547 21.08 -20.51 7.08
C ALA A 547 21.36 -22.00 6.95
N VAL A 548 21.49 -22.70 8.07
CA VAL A 548 21.64 -24.15 8.12
C VAL A 548 20.42 -24.74 8.81
N ALA A 549 19.61 -25.48 8.06
CA ALA A 549 18.46 -26.21 8.58
C ALA A 549 18.90 -27.48 9.34
N SER A 550 18.01 -28.04 10.16
CA SER A 550 18.28 -29.27 10.91
C SER A 550 18.55 -30.50 10.05
N SER A 551 18.07 -30.49 8.81
CA SER A 551 18.35 -31.50 7.78
C SER A 551 19.78 -31.44 7.22
N GLY A 552 20.50 -30.34 7.46
CA GLY A 552 21.76 -30.02 6.80
C GLY A 552 21.62 -29.14 5.55
N GLN A 553 20.40 -28.78 5.12
CA GLN A 553 20.22 -27.86 3.99
C GLN A 553 20.88 -26.50 4.29
N ILE A 554 21.66 -25.98 3.32
CA ILE A 554 22.34 -24.69 3.41
C ILE A 554 21.69 -23.71 2.44
N SER A 555 21.11 -22.64 2.97
CA SER A 555 20.52 -21.55 2.20
C SER A 555 21.35 -20.28 2.36
N ARG A 556 21.50 -19.50 1.29
CA ARG A 556 22.28 -18.25 1.30
C ARG A 556 21.47 -17.10 0.74
N ALA A 557 21.31 -16.05 1.52
CA ALA A 557 20.69 -14.79 1.10
C ALA A 557 21.61 -13.62 1.44
N LYS A 558 21.30 -12.45 0.89
CA LYS A 558 22.04 -11.21 1.11
C LYS A 558 21.09 -10.07 1.50
N PHE A 559 21.64 -9.00 2.05
CA PHE A 559 20.97 -7.73 2.24
C PHE A 559 22.01 -6.61 2.28
N VAL A 560 21.60 -5.36 2.03
CA VAL A 560 22.53 -4.24 1.93
C VAL A 560 22.15 -3.17 2.94
N LEU A 561 23.09 -2.86 3.84
CA LEU A 561 22.97 -1.77 4.80
C LEU A 561 23.64 -0.52 4.24
N PHE A 562 22.83 0.49 3.94
CA PHE A 562 23.31 1.78 3.47
C PHE A 562 23.66 2.68 4.65
N ASP A 563 24.74 3.45 4.47
CA ASP A 563 25.11 4.54 5.37
C ASP A 563 24.71 5.88 4.72
N PRO A 564 23.73 6.60 5.30
CA PRO A 564 23.31 7.91 4.80
C PRO A 564 24.45 8.92 4.68
N LEU A 565 25.43 8.89 5.60
CA LEU A 565 26.59 9.78 5.54
C LEU A 565 27.46 9.47 4.34
N LYS A 566 27.76 8.20 4.09
CA LYS A 566 28.51 7.79 2.90
C LYS A 566 27.76 8.08 1.61
N LEU A 567 26.44 7.82 1.54
CA LEU A 567 25.63 8.20 0.37
C LEU A 567 25.70 9.70 0.11
N SER A 568 25.58 10.52 1.16
CA SER A 568 25.73 11.97 1.09
C SER A 568 27.13 12.40 0.62
N GLN A 569 28.19 11.76 1.11
CA GLN A 569 29.56 11.98 0.64
C GLN A 569 29.74 11.59 -0.83
N SER A 570 29.22 10.43 -1.24
CA SER A 570 29.24 9.97 -2.63
C SER A 570 28.55 10.96 -3.57
N LEU A 571 27.46 11.60 -3.14
CA LEU A 571 26.77 12.63 -3.91
C LEU A 571 27.58 13.91 -4.13
N ARG A 572 28.62 14.16 -3.31
CA ARG A 572 29.55 15.29 -3.42
C ARG A 572 30.78 14.96 -4.28
N LEU A 573 31.01 13.69 -4.61
CA LEU A 573 32.16 13.29 -5.41
C LEU A 573 32.06 13.85 -6.86
N PRO A 574 33.20 14.18 -7.48
CA PRO A 574 33.27 14.52 -8.90
C PRO A 574 32.66 13.43 -9.79
N HIS A 575 32.02 13.86 -10.87
CA HIS A 575 31.28 13.01 -11.83
C HIS A 575 32.09 11.81 -12.37
N LYS A 576 33.42 11.93 -12.51
CA LYS A 576 34.30 10.84 -13.00
C LYS A 576 34.39 9.65 -12.03
N LEU A 577 34.19 9.88 -10.73
CA LEU A 577 34.23 8.85 -9.68
C LEU A 577 32.86 8.19 -9.44
N LEU A 578 31.79 8.68 -10.08
CA LEU A 578 30.46 8.07 -10.03
C LEU A 578 30.29 6.96 -11.08
N ALA A 579 31.24 6.88 -12.01
CA ALA A 579 31.42 5.76 -12.91
C ALA A 579 31.96 4.52 -12.19
N ASP A 580 32.56 4.72 -11.01
CA ASP A 580 33.20 3.65 -10.26
C ASP A 580 32.17 2.80 -9.53
N LYS A 581 32.51 1.51 -9.44
CA LYS A 581 31.76 0.43 -8.77
C LYS A 581 31.53 0.65 -7.25
N LYS A 582 31.62 1.88 -6.72
CA LYS A 582 31.59 2.21 -5.29
C LYS A 582 30.58 3.30 -4.91
N LEU A 583 29.61 3.62 -5.78
CA LEU A 583 28.58 4.61 -5.41
C LEU A 583 27.77 4.13 -4.20
N PHE A 584 27.43 2.85 -4.25
CA PHE A 584 26.88 2.09 -3.14
C PHE A 584 27.98 1.25 -2.51
N ASP A 585 27.89 0.95 -1.22
CA ASP A 585 28.75 -0.06 -0.59
C ASP A 585 28.26 -1.50 -0.94
N SER A 586 27.79 -1.74 -2.18
CA SER A 586 27.25 -3.02 -2.63
C SER A 586 27.53 -3.28 -4.11
N GLU A 587 28.13 -4.43 -4.42
CA GLU A 587 28.34 -4.85 -5.80
C GLU A 587 27.00 -5.03 -6.54
N SER A 588 26.00 -5.58 -5.86
CA SER A 588 24.67 -5.84 -6.41
C SER A 588 23.95 -4.55 -6.82
N TRP A 589 23.98 -3.50 -6.00
CA TRP A 589 23.42 -2.19 -6.41
C TRP A 589 24.27 -1.43 -7.41
N ASN A 590 25.60 -1.61 -7.36
CA ASN A 590 26.49 -1.04 -8.37
C ASN A 590 26.38 -1.74 -9.73
N SER A 591 25.87 -2.96 -9.82
CA SER A 591 25.64 -3.64 -11.10
C SER A 591 24.32 -3.26 -11.78
N VAL A 592 23.33 -2.74 -11.05
CA VAL A 592 22.02 -2.31 -11.60
C VAL A 592 22.19 -1.38 -12.81
N GLN A 593 21.51 -1.73 -13.91
CA GLN A 593 21.48 -0.97 -15.14
C GLN A 593 20.06 -0.48 -15.42
N VAL A 594 19.95 0.50 -16.33
CA VAL A 594 18.70 0.87 -16.97
C VAL A 594 18.20 -0.31 -17.80
N THR A 595 17.00 -0.82 -17.54
CA THR A 595 16.38 -1.84 -18.40
C THR A 595 15.60 -1.21 -19.53
N ASP A 596 14.94 -0.08 -19.25
CA ASP A 596 14.24 0.73 -20.24
C ASP A 596 14.17 2.20 -19.78
N PHE A 597 13.93 3.14 -20.69
CA PHE A 597 13.77 4.55 -20.35
C PHE A 597 12.81 5.29 -21.32
N CYS A 598 12.23 6.40 -20.87
CA CYS A 598 11.36 7.26 -21.69
C CYS A 598 11.65 8.75 -21.43
N ILE A 599 11.55 9.59 -22.46
CA ILE A 599 11.65 11.06 -22.33
C ILE A 599 10.26 11.67 -22.54
N ILE A 600 9.83 12.49 -21.58
CA ILE A 600 8.56 13.21 -21.58
C ILE A 600 8.84 14.71 -21.60
N GLN A 601 8.22 15.44 -22.53
CA GLN A 601 8.24 16.90 -22.53
C GLN A 601 7.03 17.42 -21.75
N GLN A 602 7.27 18.29 -20.77
CA GLN A 602 6.23 18.97 -20.02
C GLN A 602 6.09 20.41 -20.56
N LEU A 603 4.95 20.70 -21.18
CA LEU A 603 4.62 22.04 -21.72
C LEU A 603 3.98 22.89 -20.62
N THR A 604 4.59 24.04 -20.29
CA THR A 604 4.07 24.98 -19.30
C THR A 604 2.98 25.88 -19.90
N LYS A 605 1.77 25.34 -20.14
CA LYS A 605 0.43 26.02 -20.12
C LYS A 605 -0.61 25.21 -20.91
N GLY A 606 -1.67 24.78 -20.23
CA GLY A 606 -3.00 24.53 -20.82
C GLY A 606 -3.16 23.43 -21.87
N LYS A 607 -2.13 22.62 -22.16
CA LYS A 607 -2.22 21.47 -23.08
C LYS A 607 -1.63 20.22 -22.42
N LEU A 608 -2.28 19.07 -22.64
CA LEU A 608 -1.84 17.76 -22.18
C LEU A 608 -0.36 17.52 -22.51
N ASN A 609 0.34 16.79 -21.62
CA ASN A 609 1.66 16.22 -21.88
C ASN A 609 1.65 15.52 -23.25
N SER A 610 2.32 16.08 -24.25
CA SER A 610 2.45 15.45 -25.55
C SER A 610 3.72 14.60 -25.58
N LEU A 611 3.61 13.35 -26.03
CA LEU A 611 4.76 12.64 -26.61
C LEU A 611 5.31 13.53 -27.74
N TYR A 612 6.60 13.87 -27.67
CA TYR A 612 7.22 14.75 -28.66
C TYR A 612 7.12 14.10 -30.06
N THR A 613 6.31 14.65 -30.97
CA THR A 613 6.12 14.08 -32.33
C THR A 613 6.36 15.07 -33.47
N ASN A 614 6.82 16.31 -33.23
CA ASN A 614 7.05 17.26 -34.33
C ASN A 614 8.48 17.81 -34.45
N LYS A 615 9.03 17.67 -35.66
CA LYS A 615 10.30 18.25 -36.13
C LYS A 615 10.22 19.78 -36.08
N ILE A 616 11.02 20.40 -35.21
CA ILE A 616 11.32 21.83 -35.29
C ILE A 616 12.75 21.96 -35.81
N ASN A 617 12.88 22.50 -37.03
CA ASN A 617 14.16 22.83 -37.66
C ASN A 617 14.69 24.14 -37.08
N ASN A 618 15.60 24.06 -36.11
CA ASN A 618 16.43 25.22 -35.74
C ASN A 618 17.88 24.81 -35.47
N ILE A 619 18.83 25.61 -35.96
CA ILE A 619 20.22 25.17 -36.22
C ILE A 619 21.07 25.02 -34.93
N ASN A 620 20.66 25.61 -33.81
CA ASN A 620 21.33 25.42 -32.49
C ASN A 620 20.85 24.18 -31.72
N PHE A 621 19.94 23.37 -32.28
CA PHE A 621 19.36 22.18 -31.65
C PHE A 621 20.08 20.86 -32.01
N ARG A 622 21.19 20.85 -32.75
CA ARG A 622 21.75 19.59 -33.31
C ARG A 622 22.20 18.52 -32.30
N ILE A 623 22.75 18.90 -31.15
CA ILE A 623 23.19 17.93 -30.11
C ILE A 623 21.97 17.33 -29.39
N PHE A 624 20.95 18.14 -29.11
CA PHE A 624 19.73 17.70 -28.43
C PHE A 624 18.76 16.99 -29.38
N ASN A 625 18.71 17.37 -30.66
CA ASN A 625 17.98 16.65 -31.70
C ASN A 625 18.65 15.32 -32.04
N GLY A 626 19.99 15.21 -31.99
CA GLY A 626 20.66 13.91 -32.04
C GLY A 626 20.24 13.03 -30.86
N PHE A 627 20.30 13.60 -29.65
CA PHE A 627 19.91 12.93 -28.41
C PHE A 627 18.44 12.49 -28.41
N LEU A 628 17.50 13.33 -28.87
CA LEU A 628 16.09 12.98 -28.99
C LEU A 628 15.81 12.00 -30.14
N ASN A 629 16.48 12.15 -31.30
CA ASN A 629 16.29 11.28 -32.45
C ASN A 629 16.76 9.84 -32.22
N ASP A 630 17.85 9.66 -31.47
CA ASP A 630 18.35 8.32 -31.11
C ASP A 630 17.43 7.63 -30.07
N PHE A 631 16.70 8.41 -29.28
CA PHE A 631 15.84 7.96 -28.17
C PHE A 631 14.37 7.75 -28.56
N HIS A 632 13.91 8.33 -29.69
CA HIS A 632 12.55 8.18 -30.21
C HIS A 632 12.13 6.72 -30.52
N ARG A 633 13.08 5.78 -30.63
CA ARG A 633 12.82 4.39 -31.04
C ARG A 633 12.47 3.41 -29.91
N ASN A 634 12.67 3.76 -28.63
CA ASN A 634 12.52 2.81 -27.51
C ASN A 634 11.32 3.09 -26.57
N CYS A 635 10.49 4.09 -26.84
CA CYS A 635 9.26 4.28 -26.06
C CYS A 635 8.22 3.21 -26.44
N THR A 636 8.28 2.02 -25.84
CA THR A 636 7.19 1.03 -25.96
C THR A 636 5.97 1.53 -25.18
N THR A 637 5.14 2.34 -25.86
CA THR A 637 3.70 2.57 -25.66
C THR A 637 3.15 2.78 -24.23
N VAL A 638 3.95 3.18 -23.26
CA VAL A 638 3.45 3.48 -21.92
C VAL A 638 4.06 4.78 -21.43
N GLN A 639 3.27 5.85 -21.42
CA GLN A 639 3.55 6.98 -20.55
C GLN A 639 3.28 6.49 -19.12
N TRP A 640 4.32 6.04 -18.42
CA TRP A 640 4.21 5.45 -17.08
C TRP A 640 3.52 6.45 -16.12
N SER A 641 3.78 7.74 -16.26
CA SER A 641 3.10 8.80 -15.50
C SER A 641 1.62 9.10 -15.84
N SER A 642 0.98 8.35 -16.76
CA SER A 642 -0.44 8.56 -17.11
C SER A 642 -1.42 7.62 -16.40
N PHE A 643 -0.94 6.77 -15.48
CA PHE A 643 -1.76 5.79 -14.78
C PHE A 643 -2.45 6.35 -13.53
N PHE A 644 -3.62 6.97 -13.71
CA PHE A 644 -4.67 6.94 -12.69
C PHE A 644 -5.75 5.98 -13.19
N LYS A 645 -5.63 4.71 -12.80
CA LYS A 645 -6.43 3.65 -13.41
C LYS A 645 -7.91 3.65 -12.99
N TYR A 646 -8.30 4.21 -11.86
CA TYR A 646 -9.70 4.09 -11.40
C TYR A 646 -10.24 5.34 -10.71
N SER A 647 -10.04 6.48 -11.34
CA SER A 647 -10.55 7.73 -10.80
C SER A 647 -12.05 7.97 -11.11
N HIS A 648 -12.72 7.00 -11.75
CA HIS A 648 -14.12 7.06 -12.17
C HIS A 648 -15.04 6.06 -11.43
N LEU A 649 -14.57 5.41 -10.35
CA LEU A 649 -15.38 4.45 -9.57
C LEU A 649 -16.07 5.10 -8.38
#